data_AF-A0A820LGX4-F1
#
_entry.id   AF-A0A820LGX4-F1
#
_cell.length_a   1.000
_cell.length_b   1.000
_cell.length_c   1.000
_cell.angle_alpha   90.00
_cell.angle_beta   90.00
_cell.angle_gamma   90.00
#
_symmetry.space_group_name_H-M   'P 1'
#
loop_
_entity.id
_entity.type
_entity.pdbx_description
1 polymer ?
#
loop_
_entity_poly.entity_id
_entity_poly.type
_entity_poly.pdbx_seq_one_letter_code
_entity_poly.pdbx_strand_id
1 'polypeptide(L)'
;MQTVLFISLLVGLTTFVTASDVLVFTDSDFETKIQQHDMMLVEFYAPWCGHCKRLAPEYEKAATLLLKNDPPVSLAKVDCTVETKVCSKYGVSGYPTLKIFKNGEFSEDYNGPREADGIVSTMRSKAGPSFRVLETLADYEKFLDHFDHSIIGYFESDTHSLKSDLVKAADQLSEKFRFAYTTSKEILDQVDHLNKIVIHQPKRLQSKFEDTFSAVQGVGNKIKTYIQEKIHGLVGHRTPSNAADFSKPTVVVYYNVDYVRDTKGTNYVRNRILKIAKKLADENVNVGFAISNAEEFRHELNEYGIDDIKKDVKYVLGRGAADEKYKMSEDFTFELLEDFARKVANNDLEPYVKSQPIPEQTDDVKVVVGKNFNEIVNDKSKDVLIEFYAPWCGHCKSLAPKYDELAKKLRKESNLVIAKMDATENDVPSPYDVQGFPTIYFAPKNSKDNPRRYDGGREVDDFIKYLAKEATEPLQGYDRNGSKKKIMFSSQINIINELSYRQIQNELRKRQLNSTGKKNIIVKRLKVAYEKEIINQSSYVTKFHDLPNEIYREILDYLSSFNIIHSFYGLNYRLNEIIRNIPMKLNFNNLNKIEYKRVLKHIVPKIIDQTMAIDLGESSKIISCFSSSCYSEFVIDSFIQSFNLIQFSNLRFLSLTALNQKQLESLFLIIPNMPSLRSLRLFEQNYCCSLNETICKLVLANNSIYSINKNNYLTNIFIETNPPFKILALLHKHFINKISFDYIQINIRCALYFHLYALTCLDCNGLSKLISNITYVKIDVTIGTFQPMFELIRRFSKIHHLSVKTTLQAYANGHQWAELLGQMPNIIKLDLDIDLDSYKSDQELQTFQTTFWFERLWIVQCVKSQYNSSECKITHQSI
;
A
#
# COMPACT_ATOMS: atom_id res chain seq x y z
N MET A 1 -67.06 15.92 -2.66
CA MET A 1 -67.85 15.34 -3.78
C MET A 1 -67.69 16.28 -4.95
N GLN A 2 -67.32 15.94 -6.17
CA GLN A 2 -67.09 14.68 -6.91
C GLN A 2 -66.32 15.14 -8.18
N THR A 3 -65.11 14.64 -8.47
CA THR A 3 -64.84 13.49 -9.37
C THR A 3 -64.37 13.93 -10.77
N VAL A 4 -63.07 13.71 -11.03
CA VAL A 4 -62.44 13.24 -12.29
C VAL A 4 -62.44 14.16 -13.52
N LEU A 5 -61.25 14.64 -13.90
CA LEU A 5 -60.74 14.52 -15.27
C LEU A 5 -59.19 14.58 -15.24
N PHE A 6 -58.56 13.41 -15.32
CA PHE A 6 -57.11 13.22 -15.47
C PHE A 6 -56.90 12.61 -16.85
N ILE A 7 -56.67 13.42 -17.89
CA ILE A 7 -56.22 12.96 -19.21
C ILE A 7 -55.22 13.98 -19.78
N SER A 8 -53.96 13.56 -19.75
CA SER A 8 -52.94 13.73 -20.80
C SER A 8 -52.62 15.15 -21.30
N LEU A 9 -51.52 15.72 -20.78
CA LEU A 9 -50.65 16.59 -21.57
C LEU A 9 -49.18 16.24 -21.30
N LEU A 10 -48.71 15.22 -22.00
CA LEU A 10 -47.31 14.86 -22.14
C LEU A 10 -46.69 15.89 -23.10
N VAL A 11 -46.16 17.01 -22.57
CA VAL A 11 -45.39 17.96 -23.36
C VAL A 11 -44.02 17.35 -23.62
N GLY A 12 -43.72 17.15 -24.90
CA GLY A 12 -42.61 16.35 -25.40
C GLY A 12 -41.23 16.80 -24.93
N LEU A 13 -40.45 15.83 -24.44
CA LEU A 13 -39.01 15.85 -24.61
C LEU A 13 -38.74 15.69 -26.11
N THR A 14 -38.48 16.79 -26.81
CA THR A 14 -37.75 16.73 -28.07
C THR A 14 -36.33 16.30 -27.74
N THR A 15 -36.03 15.01 -27.91
CA THR A 15 -34.66 14.52 -27.99
C THR A 15 -33.97 15.26 -29.12
N PHE A 16 -33.00 16.12 -28.79
CA PHE A 16 -32.02 16.58 -29.76
C PHE A 16 -31.26 15.35 -30.26
N VAL A 17 -31.71 14.78 -31.38
CA VAL A 17 -30.89 13.85 -32.14
C VAL A 17 -29.75 14.68 -32.69
N THR A 18 -28.56 14.56 -32.11
CA THR A 18 -27.34 15.02 -32.76
C THR A 18 -27.26 14.27 -34.08
N ALA A 19 -27.34 14.98 -35.20
CA ALA A 19 -27.15 14.39 -36.52
C ALA A 19 -25.81 13.66 -36.54
N SER A 20 -25.82 12.38 -36.88
CA SER A 20 -24.62 11.57 -37.05
C SER A 20 -23.91 11.98 -38.34
N ASP A 21 -22.58 12.10 -38.29
CA ASP A 21 -21.73 12.40 -39.45
C ASP A 21 -21.44 11.14 -40.29
N VAL A 22 -21.86 9.97 -39.81
CA VAL A 22 -21.74 8.69 -40.54
C VAL A 22 -22.99 8.46 -41.38
N LEU A 23 -22.79 8.35 -42.70
CA LEU A 23 -23.86 8.13 -43.65
C LEU A 23 -24.43 6.70 -43.52
N VAL A 24 -25.74 6.54 -43.68
CA VAL A 24 -26.39 5.22 -43.68
C VAL A 24 -26.76 4.86 -45.10
N PHE A 25 -26.19 3.76 -45.60
CA PHE A 25 -26.44 3.24 -46.94
C PHE A 25 -27.23 1.93 -46.87
N THR A 26 -28.03 1.68 -47.90
CA THR A 26 -28.93 0.53 -48.07
C THR A 26 -28.70 -0.13 -49.43
N ASP A 27 -29.24 -1.33 -49.64
CA ASP A 27 -29.22 -2.02 -50.94
C ASP A 27 -29.82 -1.17 -52.06
N SER A 28 -30.77 -0.27 -51.73
CA SER A 28 -31.50 0.54 -52.71
C SER A 28 -30.76 1.77 -53.21
N ASP A 29 -29.84 2.31 -52.41
CA ASP A 29 -29.20 3.61 -52.68
C ASP A 29 -27.67 3.56 -52.71
N PHE A 30 -27.05 2.42 -52.34
CA PHE A 30 -25.59 2.27 -52.25
C PHE A 30 -24.86 2.74 -53.53
N GLU A 31 -25.21 2.18 -54.69
CA GLU A 31 -24.55 2.50 -55.97
C GLU A 31 -24.69 3.97 -56.35
N THR A 32 -25.83 4.58 -56.02
CA THR A 32 -26.09 5.98 -56.37
C THR A 32 -25.40 6.95 -55.41
N LYS A 33 -25.37 6.63 -54.11
CA LYS A 33 -24.76 7.50 -53.10
C LYS A 33 -23.25 7.40 -53.11
N ILE A 34 -22.68 6.21 -53.34
CA ILE A 34 -21.23 6.03 -53.28
C ILE A 34 -20.48 6.79 -54.39
N GLN A 35 -21.12 7.03 -55.53
CA GLN A 35 -20.58 7.83 -56.62
C GLN A 35 -20.49 9.34 -56.32
N GLN A 36 -21.16 9.81 -55.27
CA GLN A 36 -21.18 11.24 -54.89
C GLN A 36 -19.95 11.65 -54.06
N HIS A 37 -19.06 10.70 -53.75
CA HIS A 37 -17.93 10.92 -52.87
C HIS A 37 -16.63 10.41 -53.51
N ASP A 38 -15.64 11.30 -53.60
CA ASP A 38 -14.32 10.99 -54.19
C ASP A 38 -13.56 9.94 -53.36
N MET A 39 -13.72 9.99 -52.03
CA MET A 39 -13.08 9.06 -51.10
C MET A 39 -14.02 8.73 -49.95
N MET A 40 -14.23 7.44 -49.72
CA MET A 40 -15.13 6.95 -48.67
C MET A 40 -14.59 5.72 -47.96
N LEU A 41 -14.81 5.65 -46.65
CA LEU A 41 -14.67 4.42 -45.87
C LEU A 41 -16.08 3.89 -45.55
N VAL A 42 -16.34 2.61 -45.82
CA VAL A 42 -17.63 1.97 -45.56
C VAL A 42 -17.47 0.87 -44.51
N GLU A 43 -18.26 0.94 -43.43
CA GLU A 43 -18.41 -0.11 -42.43
C GLU A 43 -19.56 -1.05 -42.78
N PHE A 44 -19.24 -2.32 -42.99
CA PHE A 44 -20.20 -3.41 -43.07
C PHE A 44 -20.31 -4.09 -41.71
N TYR A 45 -21.48 -3.98 -41.07
CA TYR A 45 -21.66 -4.36 -39.67
C TYR A 45 -22.93 -5.19 -39.42
N ALA A 46 -23.04 -5.69 -38.19
CA ALA A 46 -24.27 -6.25 -37.65
C ALA A 46 -24.54 -5.68 -36.24
N PRO A 47 -25.78 -5.30 -35.90
CA PRO A 47 -26.10 -4.59 -34.66
C PRO A 47 -25.84 -5.40 -33.38
N TRP A 48 -25.81 -6.73 -33.48
CA TRP A 48 -25.50 -7.63 -32.37
C TRP A 48 -24.00 -7.90 -32.18
N CYS A 49 -23.13 -7.49 -33.11
CA CYS A 49 -21.70 -7.78 -33.04
C CYS A 49 -20.99 -6.90 -32.00
N GLY A 50 -20.31 -7.52 -31.03
CA GLY A 50 -19.56 -6.81 -30.00
C GLY A 50 -18.40 -5.96 -30.53
N HIS A 51 -17.74 -6.37 -31.62
CA HIS A 51 -16.67 -5.58 -32.24
C HIS A 51 -17.22 -4.34 -32.96
N CYS A 52 -18.38 -4.43 -33.61
CA CYS A 52 -19.06 -3.28 -34.23
C CYS A 52 -19.51 -2.27 -33.18
N LYS A 53 -20.08 -2.74 -32.06
CA LYS A 53 -20.48 -1.86 -30.94
C LYS A 53 -19.30 -1.08 -30.34
N ARG A 54 -18.11 -1.68 -30.31
CA ARG A 54 -16.88 -0.99 -29.86
C ARG A 54 -16.34 0.00 -30.89
N LEU A 55 -16.47 -0.30 -32.18
CA LEU A 55 -16.00 0.57 -33.27
C LEU A 55 -16.91 1.80 -33.45
N ALA A 56 -18.22 1.65 -33.28
CA ALA A 56 -19.21 2.71 -33.52
C ALA A 56 -18.82 4.12 -32.97
N PRO A 57 -18.44 4.30 -31.67
CA PRO A 57 -18.06 5.62 -31.17
C PRO A 57 -16.78 6.18 -31.82
N GLU A 58 -15.79 5.32 -32.09
CA GLU A 58 -14.55 5.72 -32.77
C GLU A 58 -14.80 6.08 -34.24
N TYR A 59 -15.71 5.37 -34.89
CA TYR A 59 -16.11 5.59 -36.28
C TYR A 59 -16.87 6.91 -36.46
N GLU A 60 -17.79 7.23 -35.55
CA GLU A 60 -18.46 8.54 -35.52
C GLU A 60 -17.44 9.68 -35.29
N LYS A 61 -16.53 9.52 -34.32
CA LYS A 61 -15.47 10.51 -34.07
C LYS A 61 -14.58 10.72 -35.31
N ALA A 62 -14.20 9.65 -35.98
CA ALA A 62 -13.41 9.72 -37.21
C ALA A 62 -14.19 10.42 -38.34
N ALA A 63 -15.49 10.15 -38.49
CA ALA A 63 -16.34 10.77 -39.51
C ALA A 63 -16.37 12.30 -39.35
N THR A 64 -16.60 12.79 -38.13
CA THR A 64 -16.58 14.23 -37.84
C THR A 64 -15.22 14.89 -38.15
N LEU A 65 -14.12 14.18 -37.91
CA LEU A 65 -12.76 14.68 -38.20
C LEU A 65 -12.42 14.66 -39.69
N LEU A 66 -12.90 13.67 -40.43
CA LEU A 66 -12.62 13.45 -41.84
C LEU A 66 -13.51 14.25 -42.79
N LEU A 67 -14.73 14.63 -42.36
CA LEU A 67 -15.54 15.61 -43.08
C LEU A 67 -14.85 16.98 -43.20
N LYS A 68 -13.97 17.30 -42.26
CA LYS A 68 -13.15 18.53 -42.28
C LYS A 68 -11.88 18.38 -43.11
N ASN A 69 -11.61 17.19 -43.65
CA ASN A 69 -10.46 16.98 -44.53
C ASN A 69 -10.64 17.73 -45.85
N ASP A 70 -9.55 17.99 -46.56
CA ASP A 70 -9.60 18.71 -47.82
C ASP A 70 -8.80 17.92 -48.89
N PRO A 71 -9.46 17.14 -49.77
CA PRO A 71 -10.92 16.97 -49.92
C PRO A 71 -11.56 16.17 -48.77
N PRO A 72 -12.85 16.41 -48.46
CA PRO A 72 -13.56 15.67 -47.41
C PRO A 72 -13.55 14.17 -47.66
N VAL A 73 -13.28 13.39 -46.61
CA VAL A 73 -13.39 11.93 -46.66
C VAL A 73 -14.66 11.53 -45.91
N SER A 74 -15.57 10.88 -46.61
CA SER A 74 -16.87 10.52 -46.05
C SER A 74 -16.83 9.12 -45.43
N LEU A 75 -17.56 8.93 -44.33
CA LEU A 75 -17.71 7.62 -43.68
C LEU A 75 -19.16 7.17 -43.82
N ALA A 76 -19.38 5.91 -44.15
CA ALA A 76 -20.71 5.32 -44.26
C ALA A 76 -20.78 3.97 -43.56
N LYS A 77 -21.99 3.53 -43.20
CA LYS A 77 -22.25 2.21 -42.62
C LYS A 77 -23.42 1.51 -43.30
N VAL A 78 -23.33 0.19 -43.36
CA VAL A 78 -24.31 -0.72 -43.95
C VAL A 78 -24.59 -1.86 -42.98
N ASP A 79 -25.86 -2.02 -42.59
CA ASP A 79 -26.29 -3.13 -41.74
C ASP A 79 -26.53 -4.39 -42.59
N CYS A 80 -25.58 -5.31 -42.55
CA CYS A 80 -25.65 -6.55 -43.32
C CYS A 80 -26.69 -7.55 -42.83
N THR A 81 -27.36 -7.30 -41.70
CA THR A 81 -28.51 -8.11 -41.27
C THR A 81 -29.79 -7.77 -42.02
N VAL A 82 -29.83 -6.59 -42.66
CA VAL A 82 -30.95 -6.11 -43.47
C VAL A 82 -30.55 -6.02 -44.94
N GLU A 83 -29.40 -5.42 -45.23
CA GLU A 83 -28.92 -5.07 -46.57
C GLU A 83 -28.00 -6.17 -47.13
N THR A 84 -28.58 -7.33 -47.40
CA THR A 84 -27.80 -8.54 -47.70
C THR A 84 -27.16 -8.54 -49.09
N LYS A 85 -27.70 -7.81 -50.07
CA LYS A 85 -27.20 -7.84 -51.46
C LYS A 85 -25.87 -7.12 -51.57
N VAL A 86 -25.76 -5.91 -51.02
CA VAL A 86 -24.52 -5.13 -51.07
C VAL A 86 -23.40 -5.81 -50.28
N CYS A 87 -23.71 -6.40 -49.12
CA CYS A 87 -22.72 -7.11 -48.32
C CYS A 87 -22.20 -8.37 -49.03
N SER A 88 -23.08 -9.10 -49.72
CA SER A 88 -22.70 -10.23 -50.56
C SER A 88 -21.86 -9.79 -51.77
N LYS A 89 -22.24 -8.69 -52.43
CA LYS A 89 -21.52 -8.13 -53.59
C LYS A 89 -20.07 -7.81 -53.26
N TYR A 90 -19.80 -7.26 -52.09
CA TYR A 90 -18.43 -6.91 -51.65
C TYR A 90 -17.76 -8.01 -50.81
N GLY A 91 -18.32 -9.22 -50.75
CA GLY A 91 -17.68 -10.38 -50.13
C GLY A 91 -17.52 -10.28 -48.61
N VAL A 92 -18.47 -9.67 -47.91
CA VAL A 92 -18.45 -9.55 -46.44
C VAL A 92 -18.76 -10.90 -45.79
N SER A 93 -17.79 -11.45 -45.05
CA SER A 93 -17.89 -12.77 -44.37
C SER A 93 -17.78 -12.69 -42.84
N GLY A 94 -17.53 -11.51 -42.29
CA GLY A 94 -17.41 -11.27 -40.85
C GLY A 94 -17.66 -9.79 -40.52
N TYR A 95 -17.84 -9.47 -39.23
CA TYR A 95 -18.20 -8.12 -38.79
C TYR A 95 -17.28 -7.60 -37.67
N PRO A 96 -16.88 -6.31 -37.69
CA PRO A 96 -17.01 -5.38 -38.80
C PRO A 96 -15.99 -5.68 -39.91
N THR A 97 -16.41 -5.45 -41.16
CA THR A 97 -15.53 -5.37 -42.33
C THR A 97 -15.53 -3.93 -42.83
N LEU A 98 -14.33 -3.34 -42.97
CA LEU A 98 -14.15 -1.98 -43.43
C LEU A 98 -13.55 -1.98 -44.84
N LYS A 99 -14.12 -1.22 -45.76
CA LYS A 99 -13.67 -1.15 -47.16
C LYS A 99 -13.54 0.29 -47.62
N ILE A 100 -12.48 0.56 -48.36
CA ILE A 100 -12.19 1.88 -48.94
C ILE A 100 -12.74 1.92 -50.36
N PHE A 101 -13.44 3.01 -50.66
CA PHE A 101 -13.96 3.31 -51.99
C PHE A 101 -13.38 4.63 -52.49
N LYS A 102 -13.00 4.65 -53.77
CA LYS A 102 -12.46 5.82 -54.44
C LYS A 102 -13.26 6.07 -55.72
N ASN A 103 -13.80 7.28 -55.86
CA ASN A 103 -14.66 7.69 -56.98
C ASN A 103 -15.81 6.69 -57.25
N GLY A 104 -16.44 6.21 -56.18
CA GLY A 104 -17.53 5.22 -56.25
C GLY A 104 -17.09 3.77 -56.50
N GLU A 105 -15.82 3.49 -56.75
CA GLU A 105 -15.30 2.13 -57.00
C GLU A 105 -14.62 1.54 -55.76
N PHE A 106 -14.73 0.23 -55.58
CA PHE A 106 -14.02 -0.47 -54.51
C PHE A 106 -12.51 -0.38 -54.78
N SER A 107 -11.78 0.18 -53.82
CA SER A 107 -10.33 0.36 -53.92
C SER A 107 -9.59 -0.77 -53.20
N GLU A 108 -9.76 -0.90 -51.89
CA GLU A 108 -9.06 -1.90 -51.07
C GLU A 108 -9.78 -2.16 -49.73
N ASP A 109 -9.41 -3.24 -49.07
CA ASP A 109 -9.83 -3.50 -47.69
C ASP A 109 -9.05 -2.61 -46.72
N TYR A 110 -9.75 -2.07 -45.72
CA TYR A 110 -9.12 -1.29 -44.66
C TYR A 110 -8.50 -2.23 -43.62
N ASN A 111 -7.17 -2.15 -43.50
CA ASN A 111 -6.38 -2.98 -42.58
C ASN A 111 -5.71 -2.17 -41.46
N GLY A 112 -6.18 -0.94 -41.22
CA GLY A 112 -5.62 -0.04 -40.20
C GLY A 112 -6.20 -0.25 -38.79
N PRO A 113 -5.71 0.53 -37.80
CA PRO A 113 -6.23 0.52 -36.43
C PRO A 113 -7.70 0.96 -36.35
N ARG A 114 -8.46 0.47 -35.38
CA ARG A 114 -9.92 0.70 -35.29
C ARG A 114 -10.30 1.86 -34.37
N GLU A 115 -9.30 2.56 -33.85
CA GLU A 115 -9.41 3.79 -33.08
C GLU A 115 -9.52 5.01 -34.03
N ALA A 116 -10.21 6.06 -33.60
CA ALA A 116 -10.53 7.21 -34.45
C ALA A 116 -9.28 7.83 -35.08
N ASP A 117 -8.21 8.00 -34.31
CA ASP A 117 -6.97 8.62 -34.79
C ASP A 117 -6.26 7.75 -35.85
N GLY A 118 -6.34 6.42 -35.71
CA GLY A 118 -5.81 5.46 -36.68
C GLY A 118 -6.61 5.44 -37.98
N ILE A 119 -7.94 5.54 -37.89
CA ILE A 119 -8.82 5.70 -39.05
C ILE A 119 -8.52 7.01 -39.77
N VAL A 120 -8.43 8.11 -39.04
CA VAL A 120 -8.16 9.45 -39.58
C VAL A 120 -6.82 9.48 -40.33
N SER A 121 -5.72 9.07 -39.70
CA SER A 121 -4.39 9.09 -40.34
C SER A 121 -4.36 8.20 -41.59
N THR A 122 -4.90 6.98 -41.50
CA THR A 122 -4.91 6.05 -42.63
C THR A 122 -5.71 6.63 -43.80
N MET A 123 -6.93 7.11 -43.56
CA MET A 123 -7.78 7.65 -44.63
C MET A 123 -7.23 8.93 -45.24
N ARG A 124 -6.58 9.80 -44.45
CA ARG A 124 -5.86 10.98 -44.96
C ARG A 124 -4.73 10.60 -45.90
N SER A 125 -3.93 9.60 -45.51
CA SER A 125 -2.83 9.11 -46.35
C SER A 125 -3.30 8.57 -47.71
N LYS A 126 -4.55 8.05 -47.77
CA LYS A 126 -5.12 7.39 -48.95
C LYS A 126 -5.90 8.33 -49.87
N ALA A 127 -6.37 9.48 -49.39
CA ALA A 127 -7.23 10.38 -50.14
C ALA A 127 -6.55 11.02 -51.37
N GLY A 128 -5.26 11.40 -51.29
CA GLY A 128 -4.48 12.00 -52.40
C GLY A 128 -5.08 13.30 -53.00
N PRO A 129 -4.36 13.96 -53.94
CA PRO A 129 -3.02 14.47 -53.69
C PRO A 129 -3.02 15.47 -52.52
N SER A 130 -1.90 15.52 -51.83
CA SER A 130 -1.59 16.39 -50.70
C SER A 130 -1.71 17.90 -50.95
N PHE A 131 -2.00 18.32 -52.20
CA PHE A 131 -1.91 19.69 -52.69
C PHE A 131 -2.94 19.99 -53.81
N ARG A 132 -3.53 21.19 -53.81
CA ARG A 132 -4.52 21.67 -54.81
C ARG A 132 -3.90 22.53 -55.92
N VAL A 133 -4.52 22.53 -57.10
CA VAL A 133 -4.22 23.52 -58.16
C VAL A 133 -5.28 24.62 -58.09
N LEU A 134 -4.86 25.88 -58.01
CA LEU A 134 -5.76 27.04 -57.99
C LEU A 134 -5.75 27.70 -59.36
N GLU A 135 -6.84 27.51 -60.12
CA GLU A 135 -6.95 27.98 -61.50
C GLU A 135 -7.68 29.32 -61.61
N THR A 136 -8.64 29.58 -60.70
CA THR A 136 -9.48 30.78 -60.71
C THR A 136 -9.30 31.64 -59.45
N LEU A 137 -9.55 32.95 -59.55
CA LEU A 137 -9.57 33.83 -58.37
C LEU A 137 -10.55 33.36 -57.29
N ALA A 138 -11.72 32.84 -57.69
CA ALA A 138 -12.72 32.36 -56.74
C ALA A 138 -12.20 31.18 -55.91
N ASP A 139 -11.49 30.24 -56.53
CA ASP A 139 -10.87 29.11 -55.83
C ASP A 139 -9.74 29.57 -54.92
N TYR A 140 -8.96 30.56 -55.36
CA TYR A 140 -7.89 31.17 -54.57
C TYR A 140 -8.41 31.85 -53.30
N GLU A 141 -9.41 32.73 -53.45
CA GLU A 141 -10.03 33.42 -52.32
C GLU A 141 -10.68 32.44 -51.34
N LYS A 142 -11.38 31.42 -51.85
CA LYS A 142 -11.96 30.36 -51.04
C LYS A 142 -10.90 29.53 -50.32
N PHE A 143 -9.76 29.26 -50.96
CA PHE A 143 -8.67 28.51 -50.34
C PHE A 143 -8.05 29.28 -49.16
N LEU A 144 -7.91 30.61 -49.29
CA LEU A 144 -7.42 31.52 -48.26
C LEU A 144 -8.42 31.78 -47.14
N ASP A 145 -9.73 31.72 -47.41
CA ASP A 145 -10.80 31.88 -46.42
C ASP A 145 -11.02 30.59 -45.60
N HIS A 146 -9.95 30.08 -45.02
CA HIS A 146 -9.97 28.88 -44.19
C HIS A 146 -9.57 29.18 -42.75
N PHE A 147 -9.98 28.29 -41.83
CA PHE A 147 -9.65 28.41 -40.42
C PHE A 147 -8.16 28.13 -40.11
N ASP A 148 -7.51 27.41 -41.01
CA ASP A 148 -6.10 26.99 -40.89
C ASP A 148 -5.20 27.74 -41.87
N HIS A 149 -3.90 27.65 -41.62
CA HIS A 149 -2.89 28.19 -42.52
C HIS A 149 -2.99 27.57 -43.91
N SER A 150 -2.71 28.40 -44.92
CA SER A 150 -2.75 28.01 -46.33
C SER A 150 -1.36 28.15 -46.93
N ILE A 151 -0.81 27.08 -47.48
CA ILE A 151 0.54 27.04 -48.05
C ILE A 151 0.41 27.00 -49.57
N ILE A 152 0.80 28.07 -50.25
CA ILE A 152 0.57 28.25 -51.68
C ILE A 152 1.90 28.44 -52.41
N GLY A 153 2.15 27.63 -53.44
CA GLY A 153 3.20 27.88 -54.42
C GLY A 153 2.72 28.77 -55.55
N TYR A 154 3.45 29.84 -55.85
CA TYR A 154 3.13 30.75 -56.95
C TYR A 154 4.20 30.60 -58.01
N PHE A 155 3.89 29.97 -59.13
CA PHE A 155 4.89 29.58 -60.12
C PHE A 155 4.52 30.12 -61.50
N GLU A 156 5.52 30.61 -62.23
CA GLU A 156 5.34 31.09 -63.61
C GLU A 156 4.88 29.99 -64.59
N SER A 157 5.18 28.73 -64.27
CA SER A 157 4.81 27.56 -65.08
C SER A 157 4.75 26.29 -64.26
N ASP A 158 4.07 25.28 -64.81
CA ASP A 158 3.85 24.00 -64.15
C ASP A 158 5.12 23.12 -64.05
N THR A 159 6.19 23.51 -64.75
CA THR A 159 7.51 22.84 -64.76
C THR A 159 8.52 23.51 -63.82
N HIS A 160 8.11 24.53 -63.07
CA HIS A 160 9.00 25.25 -62.16
C HIS A 160 9.59 24.32 -61.09
N SER A 161 10.90 24.46 -60.83
CA SER A 161 11.66 23.52 -59.97
C SER A 161 11.10 23.41 -58.55
N LEU A 162 10.65 24.53 -57.96
CA LEU A 162 10.06 24.56 -56.61
C LEU A 162 8.74 23.80 -56.48
N LYS A 163 8.02 23.52 -57.59
CA LYS A 163 6.79 22.72 -57.52
C LYS A 163 7.09 21.33 -56.98
N SER A 164 8.16 20.70 -57.47
CA SER A 164 8.53 19.34 -57.04
C SER A 164 8.85 19.27 -55.54
N ASP A 165 9.47 20.31 -54.99
CA ASP A 165 9.79 20.37 -53.57
C ASP A 165 8.57 20.73 -52.71
N LEU A 166 7.65 21.56 -53.21
CA LEU A 166 6.35 21.81 -52.58
C LEU A 166 5.52 20.52 -52.50
N VAL A 167 5.49 19.73 -53.57
CA VAL A 167 4.78 18.44 -53.60
C VAL A 167 5.36 17.49 -52.55
N LYS A 168 6.70 17.35 -52.49
CA LYS A 168 7.34 16.53 -51.45
C LYS A 168 7.01 17.02 -50.03
N ALA A 169 6.97 18.33 -49.81
CA ALA A 169 6.61 18.90 -48.51
C ALA A 169 5.13 18.61 -48.19
N ALA A 170 4.25 18.75 -49.17
CA ALA A 170 2.83 18.43 -49.05
C ALA A 170 2.63 16.96 -48.68
N ASP A 171 3.31 16.03 -49.36
CA ASP A 171 3.22 14.60 -49.03
C ASP A 171 3.65 14.26 -47.60
N GLN A 172 4.55 15.06 -47.02
CA GLN A 172 5.02 14.86 -45.65
C GLN A 172 4.20 15.59 -44.59
N LEU A 173 3.43 16.59 -44.98
CA LEU A 173 2.80 17.54 -44.05
C LEU A 173 1.30 17.74 -44.29
N SER A 174 0.69 17.07 -45.26
CA SER A 174 -0.73 17.20 -45.61
C SER A 174 -1.67 16.75 -44.50
N GLU A 175 -1.20 15.93 -43.56
CA GLU A 175 -1.96 15.64 -42.34
C GLU A 175 -2.15 16.86 -41.42
N LYS A 176 -1.24 17.86 -41.51
CA LYS A 176 -1.19 19.04 -40.64
C LYS A 176 -1.55 20.35 -41.34
N PHE A 177 -1.24 20.49 -42.63
CA PHE A 177 -1.38 21.75 -43.37
C PHE A 177 -2.02 21.55 -44.73
N ARG A 178 -2.64 22.62 -45.24
CA ARG A 178 -3.28 22.64 -46.56
C ARG A 178 -2.34 23.24 -47.58
N PHE A 179 -2.07 22.49 -48.65
CA PHE A 179 -1.17 22.91 -49.71
C PHE A 179 -1.93 23.19 -50.99
N ALA A 180 -1.46 24.19 -51.73
CA ALA A 180 -1.88 24.44 -53.09
C ALA A 180 -0.75 25.04 -53.91
N TYR A 181 -0.92 25.11 -55.23
CA TYR A 181 -0.12 25.97 -56.08
C TYR A 181 -0.97 26.60 -57.18
N THR A 182 -0.47 27.67 -57.77
CA THR A 182 -1.09 28.33 -58.91
C THR A 182 -0.05 28.69 -59.97
N THR A 183 -0.49 28.56 -61.22
CA THR A 183 0.15 29.10 -62.42
C THR A 183 -0.79 30.06 -63.16
N SER A 184 -1.95 30.37 -62.56
CA SER A 184 -2.97 31.23 -63.15
C SER A 184 -2.46 32.66 -63.22
N LYS A 185 -2.34 33.20 -64.42
CA LYS A 185 -1.91 34.59 -64.63
C LYS A 185 -2.81 35.58 -63.88
N GLU A 186 -4.11 35.30 -63.82
CA GLU A 186 -5.08 36.13 -63.10
C GLU A 186 -4.76 36.26 -61.60
N ILE A 187 -4.33 35.16 -60.96
CA ILE A 187 -3.89 35.16 -59.55
C ILE A 187 -2.50 35.78 -59.42
N LEU A 188 -1.57 35.40 -60.31
CA LEU A 188 -0.17 35.87 -60.27
C LEU A 188 -0.05 37.39 -60.45
N ASP A 189 -0.93 38.01 -61.26
CA ASP A 189 -0.96 39.46 -61.46
C ASP A 189 -1.45 40.24 -60.22
N GLN A 190 -2.07 39.56 -59.23
CA GLN A 190 -2.54 40.18 -57.98
C GLN A 190 -1.55 40.08 -56.81
N VAL A 191 -0.44 39.35 -57.00
CA VAL A 191 0.53 39.08 -55.95
C VAL A 191 1.94 39.52 -56.34
N ASP A 192 2.78 39.83 -55.34
CA ASP A 192 4.17 40.28 -55.52
C ASP A 192 5.21 39.17 -55.27
N HIS A 193 4.74 37.91 -55.17
CA HIS A 193 5.53 36.77 -54.73
C HIS A 193 5.59 35.64 -55.77
N LEU A 194 5.80 36.01 -57.04
CA LEU A 194 6.08 35.08 -58.13
C LEU A 194 7.33 34.23 -57.84
N ASN A 195 7.26 32.94 -58.19
CA ASN A 195 8.29 31.92 -58.00
C ASN A 195 8.69 31.72 -56.54
N LYS A 196 7.71 31.82 -55.62
CA LYS A 196 7.87 31.61 -54.18
C LYS A 196 6.83 30.64 -53.63
N ILE A 197 7.13 30.06 -52.48
CA ILE A 197 6.15 29.34 -51.64
C ILE A 197 5.80 30.25 -50.47
N VAL A 198 4.51 30.42 -50.22
CA VAL A 198 4.01 31.38 -49.23
C VAL A 198 3.10 30.68 -48.24
N ILE A 199 3.32 30.99 -46.97
CA ILE A 199 2.47 30.60 -45.85
C ILE A 199 1.54 31.77 -45.55
N HIS A 200 0.24 31.60 -45.75
CA HIS A 200 -0.78 32.59 -45.43
C HIS A 200 -1.38 32.30 -44.06
N GLN A 201 -1.39 33.31 -43.19
CA GLN A 201 -2.05 33.23 -41.89
C GLN A 201 -3.58 33.35 -42.03
N PRO A 202 -4.36 32.53 -41.32
CA PRO A 202 -5.81 32.60 -41.37
C PRO A 202 -6.31 33.91 -40.76
N LYS A 203 -7.40 34.46 -41.29
CA LYS A 203 -7.98 35.76 -40.88
C LYS A 203 -8.15 35.90 -39.36
N ARG A 204 -8.49 34.81 -38.67
CA ARG A 204 -8.68 34.81 -37.21
C ARG A 204 -7.42 35.13 -36.40
N LEU A 205 -6.23 34.87 -36.96
CA LEU A 205 -4.92 35.10 -36.32
C LEU A 205 -4.22 36.37 -36.81
N GLN A 206 -4.71 37.02 -37.87
CA GLN A 206 -4.06 38.20 -38.41
C GLN A 206 -4.05 39.35 -37.38
N SER A 207 -2.92 40.06 -37.31
CA SER A 207 -2.75 41.19 -36.41
C SER A 207 -1.88 42.27 -37.08
N LYS A 208 -1.83 43.46 -36.48
CA LYS A 208 -0.94 44.55 -36.93
C LYS A 208 0.52 44.40 -36.45
N PHE A 209 0.83 43.36 -35.68
CA PHE A 209 2.13 43.16 -35.04
C PHE A 209 3.02 42.17 -35.78
N GLU A 210 2.47 41.44 -36.75
CA GLU A 210 3.16 40.46 -37.57
C GLU A 210 2.62 40.49 -38.99
N ASP A 211 3.43 40.06 -39.96
CA ASP A 211 3.01 39.97 -41.36
C ASP A 211 1.95 38.86 -41.52
N THR A 212 0.97 39.10 -42.40
CA THR A 212 -0.11 38.14 -42.66
C THR A 212 0.33 36.96 -43.53
N PHE A 213 1.54 37.02 -44.09
CA PHE A 213 2.13 35.94 -44.85
C PHE A 213 3.66 35.90 -44.70
N SER A 214 4.25 34.74 -44.95
CA SER A 214 5.71 34.58 -45.04
C SER A 214 6.06 33.83 -46.32
N ALA A 215 7.00 34.37 -47.10
CA ALA A 215 7.38 33.84 -48.40
C ALA A 215 8.83 33.35 -48.41
N VAL A 216 9.09 32.26 -49.15
CA VAL A 216 10.43 31.72 -49.33
C VAL A 216 10.72 31.35 -50.78
N GLN A 217 11.97 31.60 -51.19
CA GLN A 217 12.51 31.25 -52.50
C GLN A 217 13.70 30.29 -52.34
N GLY A 218 13.83 29.29 -53.23
CA GLY A 218 15.09 28.57 -53.44
C GLY A 218 15.56 27.59 -52.35
N VAL A 219 14.65 27.00 -51.56
CA VAL A 219 15.06 26.21 -50.37
C VAL A 219 15.31 24.71 -50.60
N GLY A 220 15.11 24.19 -51.82
CA GLY A 220 15.24 22.75 -52.09
C GLY A 220 14.50 21.88 -51.06
N ASN A 221 15.16 20.83 -50.54
CA ASN A 221 14.59 19.92 -49.53
C ASN A 221 14.28 20.55 -48.14
N LYS A 222 14.51 21.85 -47.92
CA LYS A 222 14.30 22.51 -46.60
C LYS A 222 12.95 23.21 -46.44
N ILE A 223 12.03 23.09 -47.39
CA ILE A 223 10.68 23.68 -47.31
C ILE A 223 9.93 23.24 -46.06
N LYS A 224 10.02 21.95 -45.70
CA LYS A 224 9.40 21.41 -44.49
C LYS A 224 9.86 22.15 -43.23
N THR A 225 11.17 22.33 -43.06
CA THR A 225 11.75 23.05 -41.92
C THR A 225 11.28 24.50 -41.89
N TYR A 226 11.30 25.19 -43.04
CA TYR A 226 10.80 26.55 -43.14
C TYR A 226 9.33 26.68 -42.72
N ILE A 227 8.46 25.76 -43.18
CA ILE A 227 7.05 25.73 -42.77
C ILE A 227 6.96 25.58 -41.26
N GLN A 228 7.63 24.58 -40.68
CA GLN A 228 7.57 24.31 -39.24
C GLN A 228 8.05 25.50 -38.40
N GLU A 229 9.06 26.24 -38.86
CA GLU A 229 9.60 27.41 -38.16
C GLU A 229 8.71 28.65 -38.24
N LYS A 230 8.00 28.85 -39.37
CA LYS A 230 7.27 30.10 -39.65
C LYS A 230 5.77 30.04 -39.42
N ILE A 231 5.18 28.84 -39.42
CA ILE A 231 3.72 28.65 -39.40
C ILE A 231 3.03 29.23 -38.15
N HIS A 232 3.73 29.32 -37.02
CA HIS A 232 3.12 29.72 -35.74
C HIS A 232 3.19 31.23 -35.46
N GLY A 233 3.95 31.99 -36.26
CA GLY A 233 4.15 33.43 -36.05
C GLY A 233 4.86 33.75 -34.72
N LEU A 234 4.68 34.99 -34.23
CA LEU A 234 5.29 35.41 -32.96
C LEU A 234 4.57 34.85 -31.74
N VAL A 235 3.24 34.66 -31.83
CA VAL A 235 2.42 34.08 -30.77
C VAL A 235 1.46 33.05 -31.39
N GLY A 236 1.83 31.77 -31.32
CA GLY A 236 1.05 30.70 -31.93
C GLY A 236 -0.19 30.29 -31.14
N HIS A 237 -1.21 29.80 -31.84
CA HIS A 237 -2.32 29.06 -31.22
C HIS A 237 -1.91 27.60 -31.05
N ARG A 238 -1.55 27.24 -29.82
CA ARG A 238 -1.03 25.92 -29.48
C ARG A 238 -2.15 25.01 -28.98
N THR A 239 -2.36 23.91 -29.70
CA THR A 239 -3.32 22.83 -29.46
C THR A 239 -2.59 21.52 -29.17
N PRO A 240 -3.22 20.49 -28.58
CA PRO A 240 -2.54 19.23 -28.29
C PRO A 240 -1.88 18.59 -29.51
N SER A 241 -2.46 18.78 -30.70
CA SER A 241 -1.94 18.25 -31.97
C SER A 241 -0.68 18.93 -32.52
N ASN A 242 -0.41 20.17 -32.11
CA ASN A 242 0.73 20.96 -32.62
C ASN A 242 1.71 21.39 -31.50
N ALA A 243 1.49 20.97 -30.26
CA ALA A 243 2.28 21.35 -29.10
C ALA A 243 3.80 21.07 -29.27
N ALA A 244 4.14 19.99 -29.97
CA ALA A 244 5.53 19.60 -30.23
C ALA A 244 6.24 20.48 -31.27
N ASP A 245 5.50 21.31 -32.01
CA ASP A 245 6.08 22.18 -33.05
C ASP A 245 6.71 23.46 -32.45
N PHE A 246 6.48 23.75 -31.16
CA PHE A 246 6.98 24.96 -30.50
C PHE A 246 8.37 24.74 -29.91
N SER A 247 9.35 25.53 -30.38
CA SER A 247 10.73 25.48 -29.92
C SER A 247 10.92 26.13 -28.55
N LYS A 248 11.97 25.69 -27.84
CA LYS A 248 12.37 26.21 -26.53
C LYS A 248 13.55 27.19 -26.70
N PRO A 249 13.69 28.21 -25.83
CA PRO A 249 12.82 28.54 -24.71
C PRO A 249 11.46 29.11 -25.15
N THR A 250 10.40 28.81 -24.40
CA THR A 250 9.03 29.21 -24.75
C THR A 250 8.22 29.62 -23.53
N VAL A 251 7.30 30.56 -23.70
CA VAL A 251 6.32 30.96 -22.69
C VAL A 251 4.91 30.76 -23.24
N VAL A 252 4.10 30.00 -22.52
CA VAL A 252 2.71 29.68 -22.88
C VAL A 252 1.76 30.31 -21.88
N VAL A 253 0.77 31.04 -22.39
CA VAL A 253 -0.32 31.60 -21.60
C VAL A 253 -1.58 30.75 -21.79
N TYR A 254 -1.99 30.08 -20.73
CA TYR A 254 -3.17 29.20 -20.69
C TYR A 254 -4.39 29.94 -20.19
N TYR A 255 -5.48 29.92 -20.95
CA TYR A 255 -6.78 30.48 -20.57
C TYR A 255 -7.89 29.85 -21.43
N ASN A 256 -9.13 30.36 -21.38
CA ASN A 256 -10.19 29.89 -22.26
C ASN A 256 -9.99 30.39 -23.71
N VAL A 257 -9.01 29.82 -24.41
CA VAL A 257 -8.76 30.07 -25.84
C VAL A 257 -9.84 29.36 -26.65
N ASP A 258 -10.72 30.13 -27.29
CA ASP A 258 -11.81 29.58 -28.11
C ASP A 258 -12.05 30.49 -29.31
N TYR A 259 -11.49 30.11 -30.46
CA TYR A 259 -11.67 30.86 -31.71
C TYR A 259 -13.04 30.63 -32.38
N VAL A 260 -13.84 29.68 -31.90
CA VAL A 260 -15.17 29.38 -32.44
C VAL A 260 -16.25 30.20 -31.74
N ARG A 261 -16.22 30.26 -30.40
CA ARG A 261 -17.24 30.95 -29.60
C ARG A 261 -16.78 32.32 -29.10
N ASP A 262 -15.49 32.55 -28.92
CA ASP A 262 -14.94 33.80 -28.38
C ASP A 262 -13.66 34.26 -29.09
N THR A 263 -13.77 34.45 -30.41
CA THR A 263 -12.66 34.97 -31.23
C THR A 263 -12.19 36.35 -30.73
N LYS A 264 -13.11 37.22 -30.30
CA LYS A 264 -12.80 38.60 -29.86
C LYS A 264 -12.02 38.59 -28.54
N GLY A 265 -12.47 37.85 -27.53
CA GLY A 265 -11.78 37.73 -26.24
C GLY A 265 -10.41 37.06 -26.39
N THR A 266 -10.33 36.00 -27.20
CA THR A 266 -9.06 35.34 -27.54
C THR A 266 -8.07 36.32 -28.18
N ASN A 267 -8.51 37.07 -29.21
CA ASN A 267 -7.65 38.05 -29.87
C ASN A 267 -7.28 39.24 -28.98
N TYR A 268 -8.15 39.65 -28.05
CA TYR A 268 -7.84 40.71 -27.08
C TYR A 268 -6.61 40.38 -26.23
N VAL A 269 -6.50 39.13 -25.76
CA VAL A 269 -5.35 38.65 -24.97
C VAL A 269 -4.15 38.42 -25.89
N ARG A 270 -4.32 37.66 -26.98
CA ARG A 270 -3.25 37.34 -27.92
C ARG A 270 -2.54 38.60 -28.46
N ASN A 271 -3.29 39.62 -28.86
CA ASN A 271 -2.72 40.84 -29.43
C ASN A 271 -1.85 41.63 -28.44
N ARG A 272 -2.11 41.54 -27.14
CA ARG A 272 -1.25 42.15 -26.12
C ARG A 272 0.02 41.33 -25.88
N ILE A 273 -0.09 40.01 -25.92
CA ILE A 273 1.09 39.13 -25.91
C ILE A 273 1.93 39.39 -27.16
N LEU A 274 1.33 39.54 -28.34
CA LEU A 274 2.01 39.88 -29.58
C LEU A 274 2.81 41.19 -29.48
N LYS A 275 2.24 42.21 -28.83
CA LYS A 275 2.97 43.47 -28.58
C LYS A 275 4.24 43.24 -27.76
N ILE A 276 4.18 42.37 -26.75
CA ILE A 276 5.33 41.98 -25.92
C ILE A 276 6.32 41.15 -26.75
N ALA A 277 5.84 40.12 -27.43
CA ALA A 277 6.66 39.24 -28.25
C ALA A 277 7.42 40.01 -29.34
N LYS A 278 6.74 40.96 -30.02
CA LYS A 278 7.38 41.84 -31.01
C LYS A 278 8.47 42.71 -30.40
N LYS A 279 8.20 43.32 -29.24
CA LYS A 279 9.19 44.13 -28.50
C LYS A 279 10.42 43.28 -28.14
N LEU A 280 10.22 42.09 -27.57
CA LEU A 280 11.30 41.19 -27.19
C LEU A 280 12.10 40.69 -28.40
N ALA A 281 11.43 40.40 -29.52
CA ALA A 281 12.08 40.03 -30.77
C ALA A 281 12.94 41.18 -31.33
N ASP A 282 12.45 42.43 -31.28
CA ASP A 282 13.20 43.62 -31.71
C ASP A 282 14.44 43.88 -30.83
N GLU A 283 14.39 43.46 -29.56
CA GLU A 283 15.50 43.49 -28.62
C GLU A 283 16.41 42.25 -28.71
N ASN A 284 16.17 41.33 -29.65
CA ASN A 284 16.89 40.05 -29.82
C ASN A 284 16.85 39.12 -28.60
N VAL A 285 15.79 39.17 -27.80
CA VAL A 285 15.55 38.22 -26.71
C VAL A 285 15.02 36.91 -27.30
N ASN A 286 15.77 35.82 -27.14
CA ASN A 286 15.41 34.52 -27.66
C ASN A 286 14.36 33.84 -26.77
N VAL A 287 13.06 34.05 -27.04
CA VAL A 287 11.95 33.36 -26.38
C VAL A 287 10.72 33.30 -27.29
N GLY A 288 10.17 32.11 -27.46
CA GLY A 288 8.92 31.89 -28.19
C GLY A 288 7.68 32.15 -27.32
N PHE A 289 6.54 32.46 -27.95
CA PHE A 289 5.27 32.62 -27.26
C PHE A 289 4.16 31.77 -27.88
N ALA A 290 3.26 31.31 -27.02
CA ALA A 290 2.03 30.65 -27.44
C ALA A 290 0.86 30.95 -26.50
N ILE A 291 -0.35 30.75 -27.02
CA ILE A 291 -1.57 30.67 -26.21
C ILE A 291 -2.17 29.26 -26.35
N SER A 292 -2.71 28.75 -25.25
CA SER A 292 -3.33 27.42 -25.22
C SER A 292 -4.63 27.45 -24.44
N ASN A 293 -5.58 26.60 -24.84
CA ASN A 293 -6.78 26.39 -24.04
C ASN A 293 -6.40 25.64 -22.75
N ALA A 294 -6.71 26.21 -21.59
CA ALA A 294 -6.36 25.59 -20.31
C ALA A 294 -6.99 24.20 -20.12
N GLU A 295 -8.23 24.02 -20.57
CA GLU A 295 -8.97 22.77 -20.42
C GLU A 295 -8.39 21.65 -21.28
N GLU A 296 -8.02 21.96 -22.53
CA GLU A 296 -7.38 20.99 -23.45
C GLU A 296 -5.99 20.55 -22.96
N PHE A 297 -5.32 21.39 -22.17
CA PHE A 297 -3.98 21.15 -21.62
C PHE A 297 -3.96 20.87 -20.11
N ARG A 298 -5.07 20.36 -19.54
CA ARG A 298 -5.15 20.03 -18.11
C ARG A 298 -3.99 19.14 -17.65
N HIS A 299 -3.63 18.13 -18.44
CA HIS A 299 -2.51 17.23 -18.09
C HIS A 299 -1.18 17.98 -17.91
N GLU A 300 -0.88 18.94 -18.79
CA GLU A 300 0.33 19.76 -18.67
C GLU A 300 0.24 20.69 -17.47
N LEU A 301 -0.91 21.35 -17.23
CA LEU A 301 -1.12 22.19 -16.06
C LEU A 301 -0.92 21.43 -14.73
N ASN A 302 -1.34 20.16 -14.68
CA ASN A 302 -1.12 19.29 -13.51
C ASN A 302 0.38 19.04 -13.25
N GLU A 303 1.23 18.96 -14.28
CA GLU A 303 2.70 18.87 -14.10
C GLU A 303 3.28 20.11 -13.40
N TYR A 304 2.56 21.23 -13.45
CA TYR A 304 2.86 22.48 -12.77
C TYR A 304 2.05 22.66 -11.47
N GLY A 305 1.42 21.61 -10.95
CA GLY A 305 0.62 21.64 -9.72
C GLY A 305 -0.59 22.57 -9.84
N ILE A 306 -1.24 22.61 -11.01
CA ILE A 306 -2.49 23.34 -11.24
C ILE A 306 -3.57 22.30 -11.57
N ASP A 307 -4.15 21.70 -10.53
CA ASP A 307 -5.18 20.66 -10.68
C ASP A 307 -6.57 21.26 -10.90
N ASP A 308 -6.84 22.41 -10.26
CA ASP A 308 -8.11 23.14 -10.34
C ASP A 308 -7.99 24.35 -11.28
N ILE A 309 -8.45 24.18 -12.52
CA ILE A 309 -8.53 25.25 -13.52
C ILE A 309 -9.69 26.18 -13.16
N LYS A 310 -9.36 27.40 -12.75
CA LYS A 310 -10.32 28.43 -12.39
C LYS A 310 -10.76 29.20 -13.64
N LYS A 311 -12.07 29.46 -13.72
CA LYS A 311 -12.64 30.31 -14.76
C LYS A 311 -12.02 31.71 -14.70
N ASP A 312 -11.76 32.30 -15.87
CA ASP A 312 -11.21 33.66 -16.08
C ASP A 312 -9.77 33.90 -15.58
N VAL A 313 -9.11 32.87 -15.02
CA VAL A 313 -7.70 32.91 -14.65
C VAL A 313 -6.82 32.59 -15.85
N LYS A 314 -5.65 33.24 -15.93
CA LYS A 314 -4.62 33.00 -16.94
C LYS A 314 -3.39 32.44 -16.25
N TYR A 315 -2.96 31.26 -16.66
CA TYR A 315 -1.76 30.62 -16.12
C TYR A 315 -0.60 30.82 -17.09
N VAL A 316 0.59 31.16 -16.57
CA VAL A 316 1.78 31.40 -17.39
C VAL A 316 2.84 30.40 -17.02
N LEU A 317 3.19 29.54 -17.98
CA LEU A 317 4.20 28.50 -17.83
C LEU A 317 5.31 28.71 -18.85
N GLY A 318 6.55 28.44 -18.45
CA GLY A 318 7.73 28.57 -19.30
C GLY A 318 8.49 27.26 -19.42
N ARG A 319 9.13 27.04 -20.56
CA ARG A 319 10.18 26.03 -20.74
C ARG A 319 11.50 26.71 -21.10
N GLY A 320 12.56 26.39 -20.38
CA GLY A 320 13.93 26.84 -20.66
C GLY A 320 14.56 26.14 -21.86
N ALA A 321 15.74 26.60 -22.27
CA ALA A 321 16.45 26.04 -23.43
C ALA A 321 16.87 24.58 -23.22
N ALA A 322 17.14 24.16 -21.98
CA ALA A 322 17.41 22.77 -21.62
C ALA A 322 16.17 22.04 -21.08
N ASP A 323 14.97 22.55 -21.40
CA ASP A 323 13.66 22.02 -21.01
C ASP A 323 13.30 22.17 -19.52
N GLU A 324 13.95 23.10 -18.82
CA GLU A 324 13.61 23.45 -17.45
C GLU A 324 12.16 23.98 -17.36
N LYS A 325 11.40 23.52 -16.37
CA LYS A 325 10.04 23.98 -16.11
C LYS A 325 10.07 25.31 -15.36
N TYR A 326 9.26 26.29 -15.74
CA TYR A 326 9.03 27.52 -14.97
C TYR A 326 7.55 27.83 -14.83
N LYS A 327 7.16 28.38 -13.69
CA LYS A 327 5.77 28.76 -13.38
C LYS A 327 5.75 30.17 -12.81
N MET A 328 4.98 31.07 -13.41
CA MET A 328 4.70 32.37 -12.81
C MET A 328 3.74 32.16 -11.63
N SER A 329 4.13 32.64 -10.44
CA SER A 329 3.37 32.41 -9.20
C SER A 329 2.44 33.57 -8.86
N GLU A 330 2.76 34.75 -9.38
CA GLU A 330 2.00 35.99 -9.23
C GLU A 330 0.76 36.01 -10.13
N ASP A 331 -0.23 36.82 -9.74
CA ASP A 331 -1.43 37.04 -10.55
C ASP A 331 -1.06 37.67 -11.91
N PHE A 332 -1.69 37.18 -12.97
CA PHE A 332 -1.36 37.57 -14.34
C PHE A 332 -1.53 39.07 -14.59
N THR A 333 -0.45 39.71 -15.05
CA THR A 333 -0.46 41.01 -15.73
C THR A 333 0.46 40.96 -16.95
N PHE A 334 0.30 41.90 -17.88
CA PHE A 334 1.12 41.94 -19.08
C PHE A 334 2.56 42.37 -18.78
N GLU A 335 2.74 43.21 -17.77
CA GLU A 335 4.04 43.65 -17.26
C GLU A 335 4.82 42.49 -16.63
N LEU A 336 4.15 41.68 -15.79
CA LEU A 336 4.76 40.49 -15.19
C LEU A 336 5.05 39.41 -16.23
N LEU A 337 4.19 39.26 -17.25
CA LEU A 337 4.46 38.35 -18.38
C LEU A 337 5.75 38.72 -19.13
N GLU A 338 5.96 40.01 -19.39
CA GLU A 338 7.19 40.48 -20.05
C GLU A 338 8.43 40.17 -19.21
N ASP A 339 8.40 40.50 -17.92
CA ASP A 339 9.51 40.21 -17.00
C ASP A 339 9.78 38.70 -16.88
N PHE A 340 8.73 37.90 -16.70
CA PHE A 340 8.82 36.45 -16.65
C PHE A 340 9.46 35.88 -17.93
N ALA A 341 9.05 36.35 -19.11
CA ALA A 341 9.60 35.87 -20.37
C ALA A 341 11.08 36.19 -20.54
N ARG A 342 11.55 37.36 -20.08
CA ARG A 342 12.98 37.69 -20.07
C ARG A 342 13.76 36.75 -19.16
N LYS A 343 13.26 36.50 -17.95
CA LYS A 343 13.92 35.62 -16.99
C LYS A 343 13.96 34.17 -17.48
N VAL A 344 12.91 33.69 -18.16
CA VAL A 344 12.91 32.37 -18.83
C VAL A 344 13.95 32.33 -19.95
N ALA A 345 14.03 33.38 -20.79
CA ALA A 345 15.01 33.45 -21.89
C ALA A 345 16.47 33.40 -21.39
N ASN A 346 16.74 34.05 -20.25
CA ASN A 346 18.06 34.16 -19.66
C ASN A 346 18.43 33.02 -18.70
N ASN A 347 17.48 32.12 -18.36
CA ASN A 347 17.62 31.13 -17.29
C ASN A 347 17.89 31.77 -15.89
N ASP A 348 17.21 32.88 -15.60
CA ASP A 348 17.33 33.65 -14.35
C ASP A 348 16.29 33.22 -13.27
N LEU A 349 15.54 32.14 -13.54
CA LEU A 349 14.53 31.60 -12.61
C LEU A 349 15.01 30.26 -12.04
N GLU A 350 14.62 29.99 -10.80
CA GLU A 350 14.70 28.64 -10.24
C GLU A 350 13.67 27.74 -10.95
N PRO A 351 14.09 26.57 -11.48
CA PRO A 351 13.17 25.63 -12.10
C PRO A 351 12.05 25.19 -11.14
N TYR A 352 10.83 25.19 -11.65
CA TYR A 352 9.66 24.67 -10.96
C TYR A 352 9.80 23.15 -10.76
N VAL A 353 9.61 22.74 -9.51
CA VAL A 353 9.54 21.34 -9.08
C VAL A 353 8.15 21.11 -8.48
N LYS A 354 7.39 20.15 -9.03
CA LYS A 354 6.12 19.74 -8.42
C LYS A 354 6.41 19.23 -7.02
N SER A 355 5.78 19.82 -6.01
CA SER A 355 5.98 19.43 -4.63
C SER A 355 4.76 19.74 -3.79
N GLN A 356 4.40 18.79 -2.94
CA GLN A 356 3.53 19.04 -1.80
C GLN A 356 4.17 20.05 -0.84
N PRO A 357 3.37 20.71 0.04
CA PRO A 357 3.89 21.52 1.13
C PRO A 357 4.82 20.68 2.03
N ILE A 358 5.85 21.29 2.59
CA ILE A 358 6.75 20.61 3.53
C ILE A 358 5.95 20.29 4.80
N PRO A 359 5.77 19.00 5.16
CA PRO A 359 5.02 18.63 6.35
C PRO A 359 5.86 18.74 7.62
N GLU A 360 5.21 18.85 8.78
CA GLU A 360 5.85 18.71 10.08
C GLU A 360 6.40 17.28 10.26
N GLN A 361 7.64 17.16 10.75
CA GLN A 361 8.37 15.89 10.81
C GLN A 361 8.21 15.19 12.17
N THR A 362 6.98 14.80 12.53
CA THR A 362 6.67 14.19 13.84
C THR A 362 6.95 12.68 13.93
N ASP A 363 6.99 12.00 12.78
CA ASP A 363 7.10 10.54 12.71
C ASP A 363 8.56 10.05 12.64
N ASP A 364 8.74 8.75 12.95
CA ASP A 364 10.02 8.05 12.84
C ASP A 364 10.45 7.88 11.37
N VAL A 365 9.48 7.72 10.45
CA VAL A 365 9.71 7.78 9.01
C VAL A 365 9.60 9.23 8.55
N LYS A 366 10.67 9.77 7.96
CA LYS A 366 10.69 11.15 7.45
C LYS A 366 9.87 11.27 6.17
N VAL A 367 8.99 12.28 6.13
CA VAL A 367 8.18 12.55 4.95
C VAL A 367 8.94 13.53 4.05
N VAL A 368 9.27 13.05 2.86
CA VAL A 368 9.99 13.80 1.84
C VAL A 368 8.99 14.27 0.78
N VAL A 369 9.16 15.51 0.37
CA VAL A 369 8.45 16.18 -0.72
C VAL A 369 9.50 16.81 -1.66
N GLY A 370 9.11 17.23 -2.86
CA GLY A 370 10.06 17.78 -3.85
C GLY A 370 10.93 18.91 -3.29
N LYS A 371 10.36 19.81 -2.48
CA LYS A 371 11.04 20.98 -1.90
C LYS A 371 12.07 20.66 -0.80
N ASN A 372 11.93 19.57 -0.05
CA ASN A 372 12.87 19.18 1.01
C ASN A 372 13.71 17.94 0.64
N PHE A 373 13.57 17.43 -0.58
CA PHE A 373 14.29 16.24 -1.04
C PHE A 373 15.80 16.39 -0.88
N ASN A 374 16.38 17.51 -1.31
CA ASN A 374 17.81 17.74 -1.22
C ASN A 374 18.30 17.84 0.23
N GLU A 375 17.52 18.47 1.11
CA GLU A 375 17.86 18.62 2.53
C GLU A 375 17.89 17.26 3.25
N ILE A 376 16.93 16.37 2.95
CA ILE A 376 16.79 15.09 3.67
C ILE A 376 17.57 13.98 2.98
N VAL A 377 17.36 13.77 1.69
CA VAL A 377 17.87 12.60 0.95
C VAL A 377 19.33 12.80 0.54
N ASN A 378 19.70 14.02 0.13
CA ASN A 378 21.04 14.35 -0.34
C ASN A 378 21.97 14.89 0.78
N ASP A 379 21.58 14.77 2.06
CA ASP A 379 22.47 15.05 3.19
C ASP A 379 23.68 14.11 3.17
N LYS A 380 24.86 14.67 2.88
CA LYS A 380 26.14 13.95 2.79
C LYS A 380 26.62 13.35 4.13
N SER A 381 25.96 13.67 5.24
CA SER A 381 26.25 13.12 6.57
C SER A 381 25.44 11.86 6.91
N LYS A 382 24.38 11.54 6.14
CA LYS A 382 23.44 10.46 6.44
C LYS A 382 23.33 9.43 5.34
N ASP A 383 23.21 8.16 5.72
CA ASP A 383 22.65 7.13 4.87
C ASP A 383 21.13 7.29 4.85
N VAL A 384 20.49 7.17 3.68
CA VAL A 384 19.04 7.37 3.55
C VAL A 384 18.44 6.19 2.81
N LEU A 385 17.49 5.49 3.42
CA LEU A 385 16.60 4.56 2.73
C LEU A 385 15.30 5.32 2.43
N ILE A 386 14.96 5.49 1.15
CA ILE A 386 13.77 6.21 0.72
C ILE A 386 12.81 5.29 -0.04
N GLU A 387 11.55 5.27 0.38
CA GLU A 387 10.44 4.67 -0.34
C GLU A 387 9.72 5.72 -1.20
N PHE A 388 9.65 5.49 -2.51
CA PHE A 388 8.74 6.17 -3.42
C PHE A 388 7.45 5.36 -3.54
N TYR A 389 6.34 5.95 -3.10
CA TYR A 389 5.04 5.28 -3.05
C TYR A 389 3.96 6.06 -3.79
N ALA A 390 2.82 5.40 -4.00
CA ALA A 390 1.58 6.01 -4.45
C ALA A 390 0.46 5.71 -3.45
N PRO A 391 -0.38 6.68 -3.05
CA PRO A 391 -1.41 6.50 -2.02
C PRO A 391 -2.45 5.42 -2.35
N TRP A 392 -2.69 5.16 -3.64
CA TRP A 392 -3.65 4.16 -4.12
C TRP A 392 -3.04 2.75 -4.29
N CYS A 393 -1.72 2.59 -4.19
CA CYS A 393 -1.06 1.30 -4.40
C CYS A 393 -1.24 0.36 -3.19
N GLY A 394 -1.85 -0.82 -3.43
CA GLY A 394 -2.06 -1.83 -2.40
C GLY A 394 -0.75 -2.38 -1.79
N HIS A 395 0.29 -2.55 -2.60
CA HIS A 395 1.61 -2.98 -2.11
C HIS A 395 2.26 -1.94 -1.20
N CYS A 396 2.12 -0.65 -1.50
CA CYS A 396 2.60 0.44 -0.63
C CYS A 396 1.86 0.45 0.70
N LYS A 397 0.52 0.29 0.69
CA LYS A 397 -0.29 0.21 1.91
C LYS A 397 0.11 -0.97 2.79
N SER A 398 0.41 -2.12 2.18
CA SER A 398 0.90 -3.31 2.89
C SER A 398 2.32 -3.12 3.47
N LEU A 399 3.17 -2.35 2.79
CA LEU A 399 4.53 -2.05 3.23
C LEU A 399 4.57 -1.01 4.35
N ALA A 400 3.71 0.00 4.33
CA ALA A 400 3.69 1.11 5.29
C ALA A 400 3.86 0.70 6.77
N PRO A 401 3.06 -0.24 7.33
CA PRO A 401 3.23 -0.63 8.75
C PRO A 401 4.59 -1.30 9.03
N LYS A 402 5.16 -2.03 8.07
CA LYS A 402 6.47 -2.67 8.20
C LYS A 402 7.60 -1.63 8.10
N TYR A 403 7.43 -0.64 7.23
CA TYR A 403 8.36 0.47 7.07
C TYR A 403 8.38 1.37 8.32
N ASP A 404 7.22 1.60 8.94
CA ASP A 404 7.12 2.28 10.24
C ASP A 404 7.78 1.46 11.37
N GLU A 405 7.60 0.14 11.39
CA GLU A 405 8.29 -0.75 12.34
C GLU A 405 9.81 -0.72 12.15
N LEU A 406 10.29 -0.72 10.90
CA LEU A 406 11.71 -0.59 10.56
C LEU A 406 12.29 0.70 11.14
N ALA A 407 11.63 1.84 10.90
CA ALA A 407 12.06 3.13 11.42
C ALA A 407 12.10 3.15 12.95
N LYS A 408 11.09 2.59 13.62
CA LYS A 408 11.07 2.45 15.09
C LYS A 408 12.25 1.62 15.61
N LYS A 409 12.58 0.49 14.95
CA LYS A 409 13.73 -0.35 15.33
C LYS A 409 15.07 0.34 15.15
N LEU A 410 15.20 1.17 14.12
CA LEU A 410 16.45 1.83 13.75
C LEU A 410 16.54 3.29 14.22
N ARG A 411 15.58 3.78 15.02
CA ARG A 411 15.52 5.17 15.52
C ARG A 411 16.79 5.63 16.27
N LYS A 412 17.56 4.69 16.84
CA LYS A 412 18.82 4.99 17.55
C LYS A 412 20.03 5.14 16.62
N GLU A 413 19.90 4.73 15.36
CA GLU A 413 20.96 4.84 14.35
C GLU A 413 21.03 6.28 13.86
N SER A 414 21.87 7.11 14.50
CA SER A 414 21.96 8.55 14.19
C SER A 414 22.40 8.85 12.75
N ASN A 415 23.04 7.90 12.08
CA ASN A 415 23.61 8.08 10.74
C ASN A 415 22.71 7.50 9.63
N LEU A 416 21.52 7.01 9.97
CA LEU A 416 20.56 6.42 9.04
C LEU A 416 19.21 7.14 9.13
N VAL A 417 18.65 7.50 7.99
CA VAL A 417 17.31 8.06 7.86
C VAL A 417 16.44 7.07 7.08
N ILE A 418 15.25 6.79 7.61
CA ILE A 418 14.20 6.05 6.91
C ILE A 418 13.18 7.09 6.44
N ALA A 419 12.94 7.16 5.14
CA ALA A 419 12.16 8.22 4.51
C ALA A 419 11.14 7.67 3.51
N LYS A 420 10.07 8.42 3.27
CA LYS A 420 9.07 8.11 2.24
C LYS A 420 8.64 9.37 1.49
N MET A 421 8.37 9.22 0.19
CA MET A 421 7.88 10.28 -0.68
C MET A 421 6.71 9.76 -1.52
N ASP A 422 5.62 10.53 -1.56
CA ASP A 422 4.56 10.32 -2.53
C ASP A 422 5.06 10.80 -3.90
N ALA A 423 5.43 9.86 -4.75
CA ALA A 423 5.97 10.14 -6.07
C ALA A 423 4.89 10.43 -7.12
N THR A 424 3.61 10.45 -6.73
CA THR A 424 2.50 10.91 -7.60
C THR A 424 2.24 12.42 -7.46
N GLU A 425 2.57 12.98 -6.29
CA GLU A 425 2.37 14.40 -5.98
C GLU A 425 3.66 15.21 -5.86
N ASN A 426 4.82 14.59 -6.10
CA ASN A 426 6.12 15.24 -6.07
C ASN A 426 6.97 14.79 -7.26
N ASP A 427 7.65 15.74 -7.91
CA ASP A 427 8.67 15.44 -8.91
C ASP A 427 9.83 14.69 -8.23
N VAL A 428 10.19 13.53 -8.80
CA VAL A 428 11.31 12.71 -8.34
C VAL A 428 12.58 13.20 -9.04
N PRO A 429 13.61 13.68 -8.32
CA PRO A 429 14.83 14.15 -8.95
C PRO A 429 15.67 12.99 -9.50
N SER A 430 16.44 13.26 -10.55
CA SER A 430 17.52 12.37 -11.00
C SER A 430 18.54 12.14 -9.85
N PRO A 431 19.14 10.95 -9.71
CA PRO A 431 19.09 9.77 -10.60
C PRO A 431 18.07 8.70 -10.20
N TYR A 432 17.05 9.05 -9.41
CA TYR A 432 16.05 8.09 -8.93
C TYR A 432 15.03 7.81 -10.03
N ASP A 433 14.86 6.54 -10.40
CA ASP A 433 13.94 6.12 -11.46
C ASP A 433 12.78 5.30 -10.89
N VAL A 434 11.57 5.87 -10.92
CA VAL A 434 10.36 5.29 -10.33
C VAL A 434 9.44 4.78 -11.43
N GLN A 435 9.66 3.52 -11.83
CA GLN A 435 8.86 2.83 -12.86
C GLN A 435 7.60 2.13 -12.30
N GLY A 436 7.45 2.07 -10.97
CA GLY A 436 6.32 1.43 -10.31
C GLY A 436 6.35 1.62 -8.80
N PHE A 437 5.30 1.16 -8.11
CA PHE A 437 5.13 1.42 -6.68
C PHE A 437 4.99 0.13 -5.85
N PRO A 438 5.65 0.02 -4.68
CA PRO A 438 6.69 0.92 -4.19
C PRO A 438 8.02 0.71 -4.93
N THR A 439 8.76 1.79 -5.17
CA THR A 439 10.18 1.75 -5.57
C THR A 439 11.02 2.25 -4.41
N ILE A 440 12.07 1.53 -4.04
CA ILE A 440 12.87 1.83 -2.84
C ILE A 440 14.32 2.02 -3.27
N TYR A 441 14.96 3.06 -2.76
CA TYR A 441 16.38 3.34 -2.99
C TYR A 441 17.11 3.52 -1.67
N PHE A 442 18.38 3.13 -1.67
CA PHE A 442 19.34 3.42 -0.63
C PHE A 442 20.36 4.42 -1.15
N ALA A 443 20.43 5.61 -0.55
CA ALA A 443 21.33 6.70 -0.88
C ALA A 443 22.43 6.83 0.20
N PRO A 444 23.61 6.22 -0.02
CA PRO A 444 24.68 6.21 0.97
C PRO A 444 25.26 7.62 1.21
N LYS A 445 25.69 7.93 2.42
CA LYS A 445 26.23 9.25 2.81
C LYS A 445 27.36 9.75 1.91
N ASN A 446 28.19 8.83 1.43
CA ASN A 446 29.36 9.10 0.59
C ASN A 446 29.11 8.92 -0.92
N SER A 447 27.86 8.68 -1.35
CA SER A 447 27.54 8.31 -2.73
C SER A 447 26.14 8.74 -3.15
N LYS A 448 25.79 10.01 -2.91
CA LYS A 448 24.45 10.56 -3.21
C LYS A 448 24.10 10.59 -4.70
N ASP A 449 25.10 10.78 -5.55
CA ASP A 449 24.93 10.76 -7.01
C ASP A 449 24.76 9.35 -7.57
N ASN A 450 24.98 8.30 -6.75
CA ASN A 450 24.81 6.90 -7.15
C ASN A 450 23.97 6.14 -6.11
N PRO A 451 22.67 6.46 -5.94
CA PRO A 451 21.79 5.74 -5.06
C PRO A 451 21.52 4.35 -5.64
N ARG A 452 21.43 3.35 -4.77
CA ARG A 452 21.25 1.94 -5.15
C ARG A 452 19.79 1.58 -5.03
N ARG A 453 19.21 1.04 -6.10
CA ARG A 453 17.86 0.47 -6.05
C ARG A 453 17.83 -0.73 -5.09
N TYR A 454 16.78 -0.83 -4.30
CA TYR A 454 16.53 -1.95 -3.41
C TYR A 454 15.54 -2.91 -4.05
N ASP A 455 16.01 -4.09 -4.41
CA ASP A 455 15.20 -5.16 -5.01
C ASP A 455 15.02 -6.37 -4.08
N GLY A 456 15.27 -6.19 -2.77
CA GLY A 456 15.13 -7.24 -1.76
C GLY A 456 13.68 -7.48 -1.31
N GLY A 457 13.50 -8.42 -0.37
CA GLY A 457 12.20 -8.73 0.23
C GLY A 457 11.60 -7.55 1.02
N ARG A 458 10.28 -7.53 1.19
CA ARG A 458 9.57 -6.38 1.80
C ARG A 458 9.16 -6.63 3.26
N GLU A 459 9.86 -7.53 3.94
CA GLU A 459 9.72 -7.75 5.38
C GLU A 459 10.74 -6.93 6.17
N VAL A 460 10.43 -6.61 7.44
CA VAL A 460 11.28 -5.80 8.31
C VAL A 460 12.70 -6.38 8.44
N ASP A 461 12.80 -7.71 8.54
CA ASP A 461 14.08 -8.40 8.65
C ASP A 461 14.89 -8.36 7.35
N ASP A 462 14.25 -8.26 6.18
CA ASP A 462 14.94 -8.15 4.89
C ASP A 462 15.57 -6.76 4.73
N PHE A 463 14.85 -5.70 5.14
CA PHE A 463 15.41 -4.36 5.20
C PHE A 463 16.57 -4.28 6.19
N ILE A 464 16.44 -4.85 7.38
CA ILE A 464 17.51 -4.88 8.39
C ILE A 464 18.74 -5.61 7.84
N LYS A 465 18.58 -6.77 7.20
CA LYS A 465 19.70 -7.51 6.60
C LYS A 465 20.40 -6.69 5.52
N TYR A 466 19.63 -6.04 4.65
CA TYR A 466 20.18 -5.20 3.60
C TYR A 466 20.92 -3.99 4.18
N LEU A 467 20.28 -3.22 5.07
CA LEU A 467 20.89 -2.05 5.69
C LEU A 467 22.10 -2.42 6.53
N ALA A 468 22.05 -3.53 7.26
CA ALA A 468 23.20 -4.02 7.99
C ALA A 468 24.41 -4.29 7.08
N LYS A 469 24.17 -4.85 5.89
CA LYS A 469 25.21 -5.12 4.90
C LYS A 469 25.71 -3.85 4.21
N GLU A 470 24.79 -2.99 3.77
CA GLU A 470 25.07 -1.89 2.83
C GLU A 470 25.32 -0.54 3.51
N ALA A 471 24.88 -0.33 4.76
CA ALA A 471 25.11 0.92 5.48
C ALA A 471 26.60 1.26 5.55
N THR A 472 26.94 2.53 5.32
CA THR A 472 28.32 3.01 5.30
C THR A 472 28.99 2.80 6.65
N GLU A 473 28.22 2.90 7.73
CA GLU A 473 28.64 2.53 9.08
C GLU A 473 27.89 1.30 9.60
N PRO A 474 28.53 0.44 10.41
CA PRO A 474 27.84 -0.72 10.99
C PRO A 474 26.71 -0.27 11.92
N LEU A 475 25.49 -0.78 11.70
CA LEU A 475 24.35 -0.54 12.58
C LEU A 475 24.69 -0.93 14.03
N GLN A 476 24.31 -0.12 15.02
CA GLN A 476 24.61 -0.36 16.43
C GLN A 476 24.01 -1.69 16.92
N GLY A 477 22.79 -2.02 16.49
CA GLY A 477 22.05 -3.20 16.94
C GLY A 477 22.32 -4.52 16.18
N TYR A 478 22.97 -4.46 15.02
CA TYR A 478 23.01 -5.58 14.06
C TYR A 478 24.41 -5.79 13.47
N ASP A 479 24.81 -7.04 13.24
CA ASP A 479 26.04 -7.38 12.52
C ASP A 479 25.84 -7.26 11.01
N ARG A 480 26.91 -7.32 10.20
CA ARG A 480 26.82 -7.15 8.73
C ARG A 480 25.96 -8.21 8.01
N ASN A 481 25.53 -9.26 8.71
CA ASN A 481 24.62 -10.29 8.18
C ASN A 481 23.15 -10.02 8.57
N GLY A 482 22.86 -8.91 9.25
CA GLY A 482 21.52 -8.56 9.74
C GLY A 482 21.10 -9.31 11.01
N SER A 483 21.99 -10.10 11.61
CA SER A 483 21.70 -10.74 12.89
C SER A 483 21.87 -9.72 14.00
N LYS A 484 20.95 -9.70 14.98
CA LYS A 484 21.11 -8.85 16.16
C LYS A 484 22.47 -9.12 16.78
N LYS A 485 23.29 -8.07 16.94
CA LYS A 485 24.55 -8.19 17.67
C LYS A 485 24.20 -8.74 19.04
N LYS A 486 24.65 -9.97 19.33
CA LYS A 486 24.87 -10.37 20.71
C LYS A 486 25.72 -9.24 21.27
N ILE A 487 25.27 -8.54 22.32
CA ILE A 487 26.04 -7.46 22.94
C ILE A 487 27.41 -8.04 23.25
N MET A 488 28.37 -7.75 22.37
CA MET A 488 29.70 -8.31 22.35
C MET A 488 30.61 -7.19 22.81
N PHE A 489 30.75 -7.07 24.13
CA PHE A 489 31.96 -6.50 24.73
C PHE A 489 33.12 -7.47 24.44
N SER A 490 33.58 -7.60 23.19
CA SER A 490 34.42 -8.76 22.81
C SER A 490 35.74 -8.46 22.12
N SER A 491 36.21 -7.21 22.02
CA SER A 491 37.56 -6.95 21.49
C SER A 491 38.59 -6.58 22.57
N GLN A 492 38.19 -5.96 23.68
CA GLN A 492 39.09 -5.73 24.82
C GLN A 492 39.00 -6.81 25.91
N ILE A 493 37.87 -7.50 26.05
CA ILE A 493 37.66 -8.50 27.11
C ILE A 493 38.34 -9.84 26.80
N ASN A 494 38.45 -10.27 25.54
CA ASN A 494 39.07 -11.55 25.22
C ASN A 494 40.60 -11.55 25.44
N ILE A 495 41.27 -10.41 25.21
CA ILE A 495 42.70 -10.24 25.50
C ILE A 495 42.92 -10.23 27.02
N ILE A 496 42.04 -9.59 27.80
CA ILE A 496 42.14 -9.53 29.28
C ILE A 496 41.75 -10.86 29.94
N ASN A 497 40.77 -11.59 29.39
CA ASN A 497 40.31 -12.88 29.94
C ASN A 497 41.30 -14.01 29.66
N GLU A 498 41.93 -14.09 28.47
CA GLU A 498 42.99 -15.08 28.23
C GLU A 498 44.25 -14.79 29.03
N LEU A 499 44.64 -13.51 29.18
CA LEU A 499 45.77 -13.11 30.02
C LEU A 499 45.51 -13.43 31.50
N SER A 500 44.31 -13.14 32.01
CA SER A 500 43.89 -13.45 33.39
C SER A 500 43.84 -14.96 33.67
N TYR A 501 43.25 -15.75 32.77
CA TYR A 501 43.11 -17.20 32.93
C TYR A 501 44.47 -17.93 32.86
N ARG A 502 45.33 -17.58 31.88
CA ARG A 502 46.70 -18.15 31.80
C ARG A 502 47.59 -17.70 32.96
N GLN A 503 47.43 -16.48 33.46
CA GLN A 503 48.16 -16.01 34.66
C GLN A 503 47.68 -16.70 35.95
N ILE A 504 46.38 -16.96 36.10
CA ILE A 504 45.82 -17.69 37.24
C ILE A 504 46.31 -19.15 37.22
N GLN A 505 46.25 -19.82 36.07
CA GLN A 505 46.74 -21.19 35.93
C GLN A 505 48.26 -21.29 36.16
N ASN A 506 49.03 -20.28 35.73
CA ASN A 506 50.48 -20.22 35.98
C ASN A 506 50.84 -19.89 37.45
N GLU A 507 50.10 -19.03 38.14
CA GLU A 507 50.32 -18.77 39.58
C GLU A 507 49.86 -19.95 40.47
N LEU A 508 48.75 -20.60 40.12
CA LEU A 508 48.29 -21.81 40.80
C LEU A 508 49.26 -22.99 40.61
N ARG A 509 49.88 -23.13 39.43
CA ARG A 509 50.93 -24.12 39.17
C ARG A 509 52.26 -23.79 39.85
N LYS A 510 52.63 -22.50 39.95
CA LYS A 510 53.89 -22.07 40.57
C LYS A 510 53.94 -22.18 42.10
N ARG A 511 52.80 -22.16 42.81
CA ARG A 511 52.79 -22.01 44.29
C ARG A 511 52.25 -23.18 45.12
N GLN A 512 51.85 -24.32 44.52
CA GLN A 512 51.31 -25.51 45.23
C GLN A 512 50.42 -25.19 46.47
N LEU A 513 49.40 -24.34 46.30
CA LEU A 513 48.61 -23.82 47.41
C LEU A 513 47.52 -24.80 47.91
N ASN A 514 47.29 -24.81 49.23
CA ASN A 514 46.22 -25.56 49.91
C ASN A 514 44.82 -24.94 49.72
N SER A 515 43.75 -25.65 50.13
CA SER A 515 42.34 -25.26 49.89
C SER A 515 41.98 -23.88 50.44
N THR A 516 42.51 -23.52 51.62
CA THR A 516 42.31 -22.22 52.26
C THR A 516 43.01 -21.09 51.51
N GLY A 517 44.22 -21.34 50.97
CA GLY A 517 44.95 -20.39 50.13
C GLY A 517 44.29 -20.14 48.77
N LYS A 518 43.70 -21.18 48.16
CA LYS A 518 42.90 -21.06 46.94
C LYS A 518 41.64 -20.20 47.17
N LYS A 519 40.97 -20.39 48.31
CA LYS A 519 39.76 -19.67 48.71
C LYS A 519 40.00 -18.16 48.90
N ASN A 520 41.11 -17.77 49.55
CA ASN A 520 41.44 -16.37 49.79
C ASN A 520 41.78 -15.57 48.51
N ILE A 521 42.39 -16.22 47.51
CA ILE A 521 42.69 -15.58 46.22
C ILE A 521 41.42 -15.29 45.42
N ILE A 522 40.44 -16.21 45.46
CA ILE A 522 39.13 -16.05 44.82
C ILE A 522 38.35 -14.91 45.49
N VAL A 523 38.33 -14.85 46.83
CA VAL A 523 37.69 -13.77 47.61
C VAL A 523 38.31 -12.40 47.31
N LYS A 524 39.65 -12.32 47.23
CA LYS A 524 40.34 -11.05 46.98
C LYS A 524 40.08 -10.49 45.58
N ARG A 525 39.93 -11.35 44.56
CA ARG A 525 39.60 -10.91 43.18
C ARG A 525 38.10 -10.64 42.96
N LEU A 526 37.19 -11.32 43.68
CA LEU A 526 35.76 -10.94 43.73
C LEU A 526 35.58 -9.54 44.32
N LYS A 527 36.40 -9.18 45.32
CA LYS A 527 36.43 -7.84 45.92
C LYS A 527 36.91 -6.76 44.93
N VAL A 528 37.93 -7.06 44.12
CA VAL A 528 38.43 -6.16 43.07
C VAL A 528 37.45 -6.01 41.89
N ALA A 529 36.70 -7.06 41.56
CA ALA A 529 35.62 -7.00 40.56
C ALA A 529 34.42 -6.15 41.05
N TYR A 530 34.20 -6.12 42.36
CA TYR A 530 33.17 -5.31 43.03
C TYR A 530 33.53 -3.82 43.13
N GLU A 531 34.82 -3.48 43.30
CA GLU A 531 35.30 -2.10 43.48
C GLU A 531 35.40 -1.27 42.17
N LYS A 532 35.30 -1.90 40.99
CA LYS A 532 35.47 -1.24 39.67
C LYS A 532 34.16 -0.87 38.93
N GLU A 533 33.08 -0.58 39.66
CA GLU A 533 31.78 -0.12 39.12
C GLU A 533 31.23 -0.94 37.93
N ILE A 534 30.69 -2.13 38.22
CA ILE A 534 29.80 -2.85 37.28
C ILE A 534 28.50 -3.18 38.01
N ILE A 535 27.70 -2.16 38.36
CA ILE A 535 26.37 -2.36 38.94
C ILE A 535 25.42 -1.34 38.32
N ASN A 536 25.03 -1.57 37.06
CA ASN A 536 23.75 -1.05 36.56
C ASN A 536 23.19 -1.74 35.31
N GLN A 537 23.59 -2.99 35.03
CA GLN A 537 22.98 -3.77 33.95
C GLN A 537 22.42 -5.09 34.49
N SER A 538 21.12 -5.28 34.26
CA SER A 538 20.31 -6.47 34.58
C SER A 538 20.76 -7.79 33.92
N SER A 539 21.96 -7.83 33.33
CA SER A 539 22.52 -8.97 32.59
C SER A 539 23.57 -9.77 33.39
N TYR A 540 24.00 -9.31 34.57
CA TYR A 540 24.96 -10.04 35.41
C TYR A 540 24.33 -11.14 36.28
N VAL A 541 23.02 -11.08 36.56
CA VAL A 541 22.33 -12.13 37.34
C VAL A 541 22.15 -13.41 36.51
N THR A 542 22.11 -13.30 35.18
CA THR A 542 21.95 -14.45 34.27
C THR A 542 23.19 -15.33 34.09
N LYS A 543 24.37 -14.91 34.58
CA LYS A 543 25.63 -15.66 34.40
C LYS A 543 26.03 -16.56 35.57
N PHE A 544 25.10 -16.87 36.48
CA PHE A 544 25.26 -18.01 37.40
C PHE A 544 24.87 -19.35 36.75
N HIS A 545 24.24 -19.33 35.57
CA HIS A 545 23.79 -20.54 34.87
C HIS A 545 24.91 -21.34 34.20
N ASP A 546 26.08 -20.74 33.96
CA ASP A 546 27.20 -21.35 33.22
C ASP A 546 28.41 -21.70 34.11
N LEU A 547 28.23 -21.75 35.43
CA LEU A 547 29.30 -22.18 36.34
C LEU A 547 29.49 -23.70 36.25
N PRO A 548 30.74 -24.19 36.13
CA PRO A 548 31.04 -25.62 36.24
C PRO A 548 30.47 -26.20 37.54
N ASN A 549 29.99 -27.45 37.48
CA ASN A 549 29.34 -28.13 38.60
C ASN A 549 30.22 -28.14 39.87
N GLU A 550 31.56 -28.16 39.76
CA GLU A 550 32.44 -28.07 40.92
C GLU A 550 32.37 -26.71 41.64
N ILE A 551 32.26 -25.60 40.90
CA ILE A 551 32.18 -24.25 41.48
C ILE A 551 30.79 -24.03 42.09
N TYR A 552 29.74 -24.55 41.45
CA TYR A 552 28.39 -24.51 42.01
C TYR A 552 28.29 -25.33 43.30
N ARG A 553 28.95 -26.50 43.37
CA ARG A 553 29.08 -27.31 44.59
C ARG A 553 29.85 -26.60 45.70
N GLU A 554 30.98 -25.95 45.40
CA GLU A 554 31.73 -25.18 46.40
C GLU A 554 30.93 -23.98 46.95
N ILE A 555 30.12 -23.31 46.12
CA ILE A 555 29.23 -22.22 46.56
C ILE A 555 28.09 -22.78 47.43
N LEU A 556 27.49 -23.91 47.05
CA LEU A 556 26.43 -24.57 47.83
C LEU A 556 26.94 -25.15 49.16
N ASP A 557 28.14 -25.73 49.18
CA ASP A 557 28.80 -26.21 50.40
C ASP A 557 29.21 -25.02 51.28
N TYR A 558 29.66 -23.90 50.71
CA TYR A 558 29.94 -22.68 51.46
C TYR A 558 28.70 -22.05 52.11
N LEU A 559 27.58 -22.01 51.39
CA LEU A 559 26.31 -21.46 51.89
C LEU A 559 25.60 -22.38 52.89
N SER A 560 25.86 -23.69 52.84
CA SER A 560 25.28 -24.68 53.76
C SER A 560 26.13 -24.94 55.01
N SER A 561 27.46 -24.71 54.93
CA SER A 561 28.41 -25.01 56.02
C SER A 561 28.58 -23.91 57.07
N PHE A 562 28.20 -22.67 56.77
CA PHE A 562 28.15 -21.60 57.76
C PHE A 562 26.71 -21.19 58.03
N ASN A 563 26.37 -21.04 59.32
CA ASN A 563 25.30 -20.15 59.77
C ASN A 563 25.68 -18.68 59.45
N ILE A 564 25.83 -18.35 58.16
CA ILE A 564 26.13 -17.01 57.63
C ILE A 564 25.00 -16.01 57.98
N ILE A 565 23.88 -16.46 58.52
CA ILE A 565 22.71 -15.62 58.80
C ILE A 565 22.94 -14.63 59.96
N HIS A 566 23.90 -14.88 60.87
CA HIS A 566 24.11 -13.97 62.01
C HIS A 566 25.09 -12.80 61.76
N SER A 567 25.93 -12.85 60.73
CA SER A 567 26.88 -11.76 60.43
C SER A 567 26.35 -10.72 59.42
N PHE A 568 25.10 -10.86 58.97
CA PHE A 568 24.49 -9.98 57.96
C PHE A 568 23.74 -8.77 58.52
N TYR A 569 23.56 -8.66 59.84
CA TYR A 569 22.84 -7.53 60.46
C TYR A 569 23.57 -6.17 60.37
N GLY A 570 24.85 -6.14 59.98
CA GLY A 570 25.65 -4.92 59.89
C GLY A 570 25.97 -4.41 58.48
N LEU A 571 25.54 -5.10 57.42
CA LEU A 571 25.98 -4.79 56.04
C LEU A 571 24.80 -4.40 55.14
N ASN A 572 24.62 -3.08 55.05
CA ASN A 572 24.13 -2.31 53.89
C ASN A 572 22.63 -2.46 53.50
N TYR A 573 21.88 -1.39 53.76
CA TYR A 573 20.51 -1.14 53.30
C TYR A 573 20.31 -1.43 51.79
N ARG A 574 21.33 -1.18 50.94
CA ARG A 574 21.26 -1.47 49.50
C ARG A 574 21.25 -2.97 49.16
N LEU A 575 21.84 -3.84 49.98
CA LEU A 575 21.79 -5.29 49.74
C LEU A 575 20.38 -5.84 50.05
N ASN A 576 19.71 -5.28 51.05
CA ASN A 576 18.31 -5.57 51.35
C ASN A 576 17.38 -5.09 50.23
N GLU A 577 17.64 -3.94 49.60
CA GLU A 577 16.95 -3.51 48.38
C GLU A 577 17.22 -4.42 47.17
N ILE A 578 18.44 -4.92 47.02
CA ILE A 578 18.79 -5.85 45.94
C ILE A 578 18.04 -7.18 46.12
N ILE A 579 18.00 -7.74 47.34
CA ILE A 579 17.25 -8.97 47.64
C ILE A 579 15.74 -8.76 47.42
N ARG A 580 15.19 -7.57 47.74
CA ARG A 580 13.79 -7.21 47.46
C ARG A 580 13.43 -7.20 45.97
N ASN A 581 14.42 -7.00 45.09
CA ASN A 581 14.23 -6.75 43.65
C ASN A 581 14.69 -7.89 42.73
N ILE A 582 15.19 -9.02 43.26
CA ILE A 582 15.59 -10.19 42.46
C ILE A 582 14.37 -11.11 42.21
N PRO A 583 13.92 -11.32 40.96
CA PRO A 583 13.02 -12.41 40.63
C PRO A 583 13.77 -13.73 40.82
N MET A 584 13.36 -14.58 41.77
CA MET A 584 14.00 -15.88 41.96
C MET A 584 13.56 -16.85 40.85
N LYS A 585 14.38 -16.95 39.80
CA LYS A 585 14.28 -18.04 38.80
C LYS A 585 15.23 -19.17 39.21
N LEU A 586 14.69 -20.21 39.85
CA LEU A 586 15.46 -21.41 40.15
C LEU A 586 15.38 -22.37 38.95
N ASN A 587 16.51 -22.57 38.27
CA ASN A 587 16.63 -23.50 37.16
C ASN A 587 17.29 -24.78 37.67
N PHE A 588 16.55 -25.89 37.66
CA PHE A 588 17.03 -27.15 38.21
C PHE A 588 17.43 -28.18 37.15
N ASN A 589 17.46 -27.80 35.87
CA ASN A 589 17.58 -28.73 34.74
C ASN A 589 18.84 -29.63 34.76
N ASN A 590 19.83 -29.37 35.64
CA ASN A 590 21.09 -30.11 35.73
C ASN A 590 21.39 -30.76 37.10
N LEU A 591 20.47 -30.76 38.07
CA LEU A 591 20.70 -31.39 39.38
C LEU A 591 20.37 -32.89 39.37
N ASN A 592 21.10 -33.70 40.15
CA ASN A 592 20.72 -35.10 40.37
C ASN A 592 19.69 -35.26 41.51
N LYS A 593 19.06 -36.44 41.61
CA LYS A 593 17.96 -36.72 42.57
C LYS A 593 18.30 -36.41 44.04
N ILE A 594 19.55 -36.59 44.46
CA ILE A 594 19.99 -36.34 45.83
C ILE A 594 20.19 -34.83 46.07
N GLU A 595 20.82 -34.16 45.11
CA GLU A 595 21.04 -32.70 45.13
C GLU A 595 19.70 -31.94 45.13
N TYR A 596 18.73 -32.40 44.34
CA TYR A 596 17.36 -31.89 44.34
C TYR A 596 16.70 -31.93 45.72
N LYS A 597 16.73 -33.09 46.38
CA LYS A 597 16.14 -33.27 47.72
C LYS A 597 16.80 -32.36 48.77
N ARG A 598 18.10 -32.14 48.65
CA ARG A 598 18.88 -31.31 49.59
C ARG A 598 18.54 -29.82 49.45
N VAL A 599 18.42 -29.33 48.22
CA VAL A 599 18.04 -27.93 47.93
C VAL A 599 16.60 -27.65 48.39
N LEU A 600 15.66 -28.52 48.03
CA LEU A 600 14.24 -28.35 48.38
C LEU A 600 13.99 -28.45 49.89
N LYS A 601 14.70 -29.34 50.61
CA LYS A 601 14.48 -29.55 52.05
C LYS A 601 15.14 -28.49 52.95
N HIS A 602 16.27 -27.90 52.54
CA HIS A 602 17.08 -27.07 53.44
C HIS A 602 17.22 -25.60 53.05
N ILE A 603 17.15 -25.28 51.76
CA ILE A 603 17.43 -23.94 51.25
C ILE A 603 16.13 -23.17 50.99
N VAL A 604 15.15 -23.81 50.34
CA VAL A 604 13.90 -23.13 49.96
C VAL A 604 13.07 -22.64 51.16
N PRO A 605 12.85 -23.44 52.24
CA PRO A 605 12.12 -22.96 53.42
C PRO A 605 12.78 -21.75 54.10
N LYS A 606 14.12 -21.75 54.22
CA LYS A 606 14.88 -20.65 54.86
C LYS A 606 14.81 -19.34 54.06
N ILE A 607 14.76 -19.43 52.73
CA ILE A 607 14.61 -18.28 51.84
C ILE A 607 13.19 -17.69 51.94
N ILE A 608 12.17 -18.55 52.05
CA ILE A 608 10.77 -18.15 52.18
C ILE A 608 10.53 -17.49 53.55
N ASP A 609 11.01 -18.08 54.65
CA ASP A 609 10.81 -17.52 55.99
C ASP A 609 11.42 -16.11 56.16
N GLN A 610 12.61 -15.87 55.61
CA GLN A 610 13.23 -14.53 55.66
C GLN A 610 12.55 -13.50 54.74
N THR A 611 11.93 -13.96 53.64
CA THR A 611 11.15 -13.06 52.77
C THR A 611 9.75 -12.76 53.30
N MET A 612 9.24 -13.55 54.26
CA MET A 612 7.98 -13.30 54.98
C MET A 612 8.15 -12.41 56.22
N ALA A 613 9.33 -12.37 56.84
CA ALA A 613 9.61 -11.55 58.04
C ALA A 613 9.74 -10.03 57.79
N ILE A 614 9.67 -9.59 56.53
CA ILE A 614 9.76 -8.19 56.13
C ILE A 614 8.39 -7.80 55.61
N ASP A 615 7.71 -6.87 56.30
CA ASP A 615 6.43 -6.33 55.86
C ASP A 615 6.65 -5.53 54.57
N LEU A 616 6.19 -6.06 53.44
CA LEU A 616 6.57 -5.64 52.10
C LEU A 616 5.32 -5.21 51.32
N GLY A 617 5.14 -3.90 51.22
CA GLY A 617 4.19 -3.29 50.29
C GLY A 617 4.51 -3.66 48.83
N GLU A 618 3.45 -4.06 48.13
CA GLU A 618 3.24 -4.04 46.67
C GLU A 618 4.27 -4.64 45.68
N SER A 619 5.36 -5.30 46.09
CA SER A 619 6.25 -5.98 45.14
C SER A 619 5.80 -7.41 44.78
N SER A 620 5.49 -7.63 43.50
CA SER A 620 5.08 -8.93 42.94
C SER A 620 6.23 -9.94 42.95
N LYS A 621 6.24 -10.85 43.93
CA LYS A 621 7.25 -11.91 44.04
C LYS A 621 7.02 -13.01 42.98
N ILE A 622 8.04 -13.28 42.17
CA ILE A 622 8.07 -14.33 41.14
C ILE A 622 8.87 -15.52 41.66
N ILE A 623 8.22 -16.68 41.83
CA ILE A 623 8.90 -17.98 41.93
C ILE A 623 8.56 -18.75 40.65
N SER A 624 9.56 -18.96 39.79
CA SER A 624 9.41 -19.79 38.59
C SER A 624 10.31 -21.03 38.71
N CYS A 625 9.70 -22.21 38.77
CA CYS A 625 10.40 -23.49 38.73
C CYS A 625 10.30 -24.08 37.32
N PHE A 626 11.44 -24.26 36.64
CA PHE A 626 11.50 -24.93 35.34
C PHE A 626 12.05 -26.35 35.54
N SER A 627 11.31 -27.35 35.04
CA SER A 627 11.75 -28.74 34.96
C SER A 627 11.42 -29.25 33.56
N SER A 628 12.46 -29.52 32.76
CA SER A 628 12.33 -30.03 31.38
C SER A 628 12.75 -31.49 31.23
N SER A 629 12.91 -32.23 32.32
CA SER A 629 13.37 -33.63 32.31
C SER A 629 12.35 -34.55 32.97
N CYS A 630 12.41 -35.84 32.65
CA CYS A 630 11.56 -36.93 33.18
C CYS A 630 11.62 -37.12 34.72
N TYR A 631 12.23 -36.18 35.46
CA TYR A 631 12.26 -36.10 36.92
C TYR A 631 11.30 -35.03 37.49
N SER A 632 10.50 -34.37 36.65
CA SER A 632 9.46 -33.40 37.06
C SER A 632 8.56 -33.95 38.15
N GLU A 633 8.25 -35.25 38.08
CA GLU A 633 7.36 -35.93 39.01
C GLU A 633 7.86 -35.80 40.47
N PHE A 634 9.16 -36.00 40.69
CA PHE A 634 9.79 -35.94 42.02
C PHE A 634 9.88 -34.52 42.58
N VAL A 635 10.06 -33.52 41.70
CA VAL A 635 10.14 -32.10 42.06
C VAL A 635 8.77 -31.61 42.52
N ILE A 636 7.72 -32.00 41.82
CA ILE A 636 6.34 -31.63 42.13
C ILE A 636 5.87 -32.34 43.41
N ASP A 637 6.16 -33.64 43.57
CA ASP A 637 5.80 -34.37 44.79
C ASP A 637 6.54 -33.82 46.01
N SER A 638 7.82 -33.49 45.87
CA SER A 638 8.59 -32.84 46.94
C SER A 638 8.10 -31.40 47.20
N PHE A 639 7.66 -30.67 46.17
CA PHE A 639 7.04 -29.36 46.29
C PHE A 639 5.64 -29.43 46.96
N ILE A 640 4.90 -30.51 46.77
CA ILE A 640 3.61 -30.73 47.44
C ILE A 640 3.83 -31.19 48.89
N GLN A 641 4.80 -32.06 49.15
CA GLN A 641 5.06 -32.65 50.48
C GLN A 641 5.84 -31.73 51.44
N SER A 642 6.71 -30.84 50.94
CA SER A 642 7.62 -30.05 51.79
C SER A 642 7.05 -28.70 52.25
N PHE A 643 5.82 -28.36 51.86
CA PHE A 643 5.31 -27.00 51.96
C PHE A 643 3.99 -26.96 52.74
N ASN A 644 4.01 -26.33 53.91
CA ASN A 644 2.84 -26.22 54.77
C ASN A 644 1.97 -25.01 54.33
N LEU A 645 0.65 -25.17 54.30
CA LEU A 645 -0.34 -24.29 53.65
C LEU A 645 -0.32 -22.80 54.06
N ILE A 646 0.33 -22.45 55.17
CA ILE A 646 0.32 -21.08 55.76
C ILE A 646 1.35 -20.15 55.10
N GLN A 647 2.41 -20.69 54.46
CA GLN A 647 3.51 -19.89 53.91
C GLN A 647 3.22 -19.19 52.56
N PHE A 648 2.01 -19.34 52.00
CA PHE A 648 1.67 -18.87 50.64
C PHE A 648 0.57 -17.81 50.55
N SER A 649 0.22 -17.15 51.66
CA SER A 649 -0.79 -16.07 51.66
C SER A 649 -0.50 -14.96 50.63
N ASN A 650 0.77 -14.77 50.24
CA ASN A 650 1.24 -13.69 49.38
C ASN A 650 1.73 -14.12 47.97
N LEU A 651 1.58 -15.39 47.57
CA LEU A 651 2.05 -15.85 46.27
C LEU A 651 1.12 -15.38 45.14
N ARG A 652 1.66 -14.60 44.19
CA ARG A 652 0.90 -14.00 43.07
C ARG A 652 1.08 -14.70 41.70
N PHE A 653 2.11 -15.53 41.54
CA PHE A 653 2.46 -16.20 40.27
C PHE A 653 3.11 -17.58 40.50
N LEU A 654 2.71 -18.60 39.72
CA LEU A 654 3.28 -19.96 39.75
C LEU A 654 3.12 -20.65 38.38
N SER A 655 4.21 -21.16 37.79
CA SER A 655 4.15 -21.91 36.52
C SER A 655 4.74 -23.30 36.70
N LEU A 656 3.96 -24.34 36.40
CA LEU A 656 4.35 -25.76 36.41
C LEU A 656 4.08 -26.38 35.04
N THR A 657 4.99 -27.19 34.52
CA THR A 657 4.87 -27.87 33.23
C THR A 657 4.95 -29.38 33.42
N ALA A 658 4.28 -30.14 32.54
CA ALA A 658 4.32 -31.60 32.51
C ALA A 658 3.80 -32.30 33.79
N LEU A 659 2.61 -31.89 34.25
CA LEU A 659 1.90 -32.49 35.38
C LEU A 659 1.13 -33.75 34.93
N ASN A 660 1.18 -34.83 35.74
CA ASN A 660 0.28 -35.97 35.60
C ASN A 660 -1.06 -35.75 36.35
N GLN A 661 -2.03 -36.65 36.19
CA GLN A 661 -3.36 -36.52 36.79
C GLN A 661 -3.33 -36.43 38.33
N LYS A 662 -2.57 -37.30 39.02
CA LYS A 662 -2.50 -37.32 40.50
C LYS A 662 -1.90 -36.03 41.07
N GLN A 663 -0.93 -35.47 40.36
CA GLN A 663 -0.29 -34.21 40.72
C GLN A 663 -1.21 -33.02 40.52
N LEU A 664 -1.96 -33.02 39.43
CA LEU A 664 -2.99 -32.01 39.17
C LEU A 664 -4.10 -32.06 40.24
N GLU A 665 -4.57 -33.26 40.61
CA GLU A 665 -5.55 -33.45 41.70
C GLU A 665 -5.00 -32.93 43.05
N SER A 666 -3.73 -33.21 43.35
CA SER A 666 -3.08 -32.73 44.58
C SER A 666 -2.95 -31.20 44.61
N LEU A 667 -2.60 -30.57 43.47
CA LEU A 667 -2.57 -29.12 43.35
C LEU A 667 -3.96 -28.49 43.50
N PHE A 668 -4.99 -29.12 42.95
CA PHE A 668 -6.38 -28.67 43.08
C PHE A 668 -6.93 -28.72 44.51
N LEU A 669 -6.34 -29.52 45.40
CA LEU A 669 -6.66 -29.48 46.84
C LEU A 669 -6.04 -28.29 47.57
N ILE A 670 -4.93 -27.74 47.05
CA ILE A 670 -4.15 -26.68 47.70
C ILE A 670 -4.58 -25.29 47.21
N ILE A 671 -4.83 -25.14 45.91
CA ILE A 671 -5.18 -23.85 45.26
C ILE A 671 -6.29 -23.06 45.98
N PRO A 672 -7.41 -23.67 46.44
CA PRO A 672 -8.47 -22.94 47.15
C PRO A 672 -8.02 -22.23 48.42
N ASN A 673 -6.89 -22.63 49.00
CA ASN A 673 -6.33 -22.06 50.22
C ASN A 673 -5.29 -20.96 49.95
N MET A 674 -5.16 -20.47 48.71
CA MET A 674 -4.22 -19.40 48.31
C MET A 674 -4.96 -18.05 48.13
N PRO A 675 -5.07 -17.20 49.18
CA PRO A 675 -5.96 -16.02 49.18
C PRO A 675 -5.56 -14.89 48.22
N SER A 676 -4.29 -14.83 47.78
CA SER A 676 -3.81 -13.80 46.83
C SER A 676 -3.87 -14.22 45.36
N LEU A 677 -4.36 -15.43 45.06
CA LEU A 677 -4.37 -15.98 43.71
C LEU A 677 -5.58 -15.50 42.91
N ARG A 678 -5.35 -14.76 41.81
CA ARG A 678 -6.43 -14.14 41.01
C ARG A 678 -6.72 -14.81 39.67
N SER A 679 -5.76 -15.52 39.07
CA SER A 679 -5.94 -16.10 37.74
C SER A 679 -5.18 -17.41 37.54
N LEU A 680 -5.87 -18.36 36.91
CA LEU A 680 -5.41 -19.73 36.66
C LEU A 680 -5.42 -20.00 35.15
N ARG A 681 -4.27 -20.34 34.56
CA ARG A 681 -4.19 -20.86 33.19
C ARG A 681 -3.78 -22.33 33.16
N LEU A 682 -4.47 -23.12 32.36
CA LEU A 682 -4.24 -24.55 32.18
C LEU A 682 -4.11 -24.84 30.68
N PHE A 683 -3.07 -25.58 30.30
CA PHE A 683 -2.80 -25.99 28.93
C PHE A 683 -2.67 -27.52 28.89
N GLU A 684 -3.53 -28.21 28.15
CA GLU A 684 -3.42 -29.65 27.88
C GLU A 684 -2.51 -29.86 26.66
N GLN A 685 -1.40 -30.59 26.81
CA GLN A 685 -0.52 -30.93 25.69
C GLN A 685 -0.60 -32.42 25.37
N ASN A 686 -1.02 -32.76 24.14
CA ASN A 686 -0.94 -34.12 23.61
C ASN A 686 0.36 -34.27 22.79
N TYR A 687 1.49 -34.44 23.46
CA TYR A 687 2.74 -34.90 22.83
C TYR A 687 3.09 -36.28 23.37
N CYS A 688 2.44 -37.34 22.86
CA CYS A 688 3.01 -38.69 22.68
C CYS A 688 1.91 -39.71 22.36
N CYS A 689 1.97 -40.29 21.15
CA CYS A 689 1.15 -41.42 20.73
C CYS A 689 1.53 -42.76 21.39
N SER A 690 1.99 -42.79 22.65
CA SER A 690 2.42 -44.04 23.29
C SER A 690 2.20 -44.17 24.80
N LEU A 691 1.68 -43.16 25.49
CA LEU A 691 1.36 -43.26 26.92
C LEU A 691 0.00 -42.61 27.19
N ASN A 692 -0.89 -43.35 27.86
CA ASN A 692 -2.25 -42.95 28.24
C ASN A 692 -2.32 -41.79 29.28
N GLU A 693 -1.24 -41.04 29.46
CA GLU A 693 -1.10 -40.04 30.52
C GLU A 693 -1.25 -38.63 29.96
N THR A 694 -2.23 -37.90 30.47
CA THR A 694 -2.48 -36.50 30.09
C THR A 694 -1.40 -35.61 30.68
N ILE A 695 -0.69 -34.87 29.81
CA ILE A 695 0.37 -33.95 30.20
C ILE A 695 -0.20 -32.53 30.26
N CYS A 696 -0.31 -31.96 31.47
CA CYS A 696 -0.83 -30.61 31.67
C CYS A 696 0.29 -29.60 31.96
N LYS A 697 0.17 -28.38 31.44
CA LYS A 697 0.96 -27.21 31.83
C LYS A 697 0.05 -26.23 32.58
N LEU A 698 0.38 -25.95 33.83
CA LEU A 698 -0.27 -24.99 34.71
C LEU A 698 0.52 -23.67 34.69
N VAL A 699 -0.13 -22.56 34.37
CA VAL A 699 0.46 -21.21 34.48
C VAL A 699 -0.50 -20.31 35.26
N LEU A 700 -0.21 -20.04 36.52
CA LEU A 700 -0.88 -19.03 37.34
C LEU A 700 -0.28 -17.66 37.04
N ALA A 701 -1.02 -16.80 36.35
CA ALA A 701 -0.55 -15.47 35.93
C ALA A 701 -1.58 -14.39 36.25
N ASN A 702 -1.16 -13.30 36.89
CA ASN A 702 -1.99 -12.14 37.18
C ASN A 702 -1.98 -11.15 36.00
N ASN A 703 -2.52 -11.56 34.85
CA ASN A 703 -2.70 -10.68 33.69
C ASN A 703 -4.19 -10.57 33.37
N SER A 704 -4.83 -9.51 33.86
CA SER A 704 -6.06 -8.98 33.26
C SER A 704 -6.19 -7.48 33.54
N ILE A 705 -6.06 -6.69 32.47
CA ILE A 705 -6.81 -5.45 32.28
C ILE A 705 -8.26 -5.90 32.13
N TYR A 706 -9.05 -5.98 33.21
CA TYR A 706 -10.51 -5.91 33.29
C TYR A 706 -10.92 -6.03 34.77
N SER A 707 -11.65 -5.01 35.24
CA SER A 707 -12.26 -4.73 36.56
C SER A 707 -11.73 -5.44 37.83
N ILE A 708 -11.29 -4.61 38.77
CA ILE A 708 -11.09 -4.95 40.20
C ILE A 708 -12.46 -5.16 40.84
N ASN A 709 -12.75 -6.38 41.28
CA ASN A 709 -13.75 -6.61 42.33
C ASN A 709 -13.04 -7.04 43.63
N LYS A 710 -13.55 -6.54 44.76
CA LYS A 710 -12.87 -6.52 46.07
C LYS A 710 -12.97 -7.82 46.88
N ASN A 711 -13.46 -8.92 46.29
CA ASN A 711 -13.65 -10.17 47.01
C ASN A 711 -12.53 -11.17 46.65
N ASN A 712 -11.91 -11.75 47.69
CA ASN A 712 -10.76 -12.67 47.62
C ASN A 712 -11.11 -14.03 46.99
N TYR A 713 -11.44 -14.06 45.71
CA TYR A 713 -11.71 -15.30 44.97
C TYR A 713 -10.98 -15.32 43.62
N LEU A 714 -10.73 -16.53 43.10
CA LEU A 714 -10.15 -16.73 41.78
C LEU A 714 -11.09 -16.14 40.72
N THR A 715 -10.73 -15.01 40.10
CA THR A 715 -11.67 -14.28 39.24
C THR A 715 -11.68 -14.79 37.80
N ASN A 716 -10.56 -15.34 37.32
CA ASN A 716 -10.39 -15.73 35.92
C ASN A 716 -9.76 -17.13 35.77
N ILE A 717 -10.37 -17.99 34.95
CA ILE A 717 -9.77 -19.26 34.50
C ILE A 717 -9.60 -19.23 32.98
N PHE A 718 -8.42 -19.60 32.50
CA PHE A 718 -8.11 -19.81 31.07
C PHE A 718 -7.74 -21.28 30.84
N ILE A 719 -8.45 -21.96 29.95
CA ILE A 719 -8.19 -23.37 29.63
C ILE A 719 -7.93 -23.49 28.13
N GLU A 720 -6.80 -24.08 27.76
CA GLU A 720 -6.53 -24.53 26.38
C GLU A 720 -6.49 -26.06 26.40
N THR A 721 -7.43 -26.72 25.72
CA THR A 721 -7.63 -28.18 25.81
C THR A 721 -8.04 -28.79 24.47
N ASN A 722 -7.70 -30.07 24.29
CA ASN A 722 -8.10 -30.94 23.17
C ASN A 722 -8.93 -32.12 23.71
N PRO A 723 -9.80 -32.78 22.90
CA PRO A 723 -10.47 -34.00 23.31
C PRO A 723 -9.47 -35.06 23.84
N PRO A 724 -9.75 -35.77 24.95
CA PRO A 724 -11.04 -35.92 25.65
C PRO A 724 -11.27 -35.00 26.88
N PHE A 725 -10.69 -33.81 26.94
CA PHE A 725 -11.07 -32.76 27.90
C PHE A 725 -10.94 -33.14 29.40
N LYS A 726 -9.96 -33.97 29.76
CA LYS A 726 -9.81 -34.51 31.13
C LYS A 726 -9.62 -33.42 32.19
N ILE A 727 -9.02 -32.28 31.82
CA ILE A 727 -8.84 -31.12 32.71
C ILE A 727 -10.19 -30.57 33.19
N LEU A 728 -11.21 -30.53 32.33
CA LEU A 728 -12.53 -29.99 32.65
C LEU A 728 -13.27 -30.86 33.68
N ALA A 729 -13.18 -32.20 33.55
CA ALA A 729 -13.76 -33.13 34.51
C ALA A 729 -13.10 -33.01 35.91
N LEU A 730 -11.79 -32.79 35.95
CA LEU A 730 -11.05 -32.60 37.21
C LEU A 730 -11.38 -31.25 37.88
N LEU A 731 -11.53 -30.19 37.09
CA LEU A 731 -12.03 -28.89 37.60
C LEU A 731 -13.44 -29.04 38.19
N HIS A 732 -14.35 -29.73 37.49
CA HIS A 732 -15.69 -30.00 38.00
C HIS A 732 -15.65 -30.74 39.34
N LYS A 733 -14.86 -31.83 39.43
CA LYS A 733 -14.73 -32.66 40.63
C LYS A 733 -14.19 -31.89 41.85
N HIS A 734 -13.27 -30.94 41.66
CA HIS A 734 -12.55 -30.31 42.78
C HIS A 734 -12.97 -28.87 43.10
N PHE A 735 -13.53 -28.09 42.16
CA PHE A 735 -13.78 -26.66 42.34
C PHE A 735 -15.25 -26.23 42.48
N ILE A 736 -16.20 -26.93 41.85
CA ILE A 736 -17.61 -26.45 41.71
C ILE A 736 -18.33 -26.16 43.02
N ASN A 737 -17.99 -26.89 44.07
CA ASN A 737 -18.64 -26.73 45.37
C ASN A 737 -17.79 -25.90 46.35
N LYS A 738 -16.65 -25.33 45.92
CA LYS A 738 -15.67 -24.71 46.82
C LYS A 738 -15.35 -23.24 46.51
N ILE A 739 -15.56 -22.77 45.28
CA ILE A 739 -15.21 -21.40 44.87
C ILE A 739 -16.26 -20.86 43.88
N SER A 740 -16.68 -19.61 44.05
CA SER A 740 -17.52 -18.86 43.09
C SER A 740 -16.66 -18.12 42.06
N PHE A 741 -17.04 -18.11 40.78
CA PHE A 741 -16.27 -17.48 39.69
C PHE A 741 -17.06 -16.35 39.03
N ASP A 742 -16.40 -15.19 38.84
CA ASP A 742 -17.00 -14.05 38.12
C ASP A 742 -16.90 -14.21 36.58
N TYR A 743 -15.79 -14.76 36.08
CA TYR A 743 -15.52 -14.89 34.65
C TYR A 743 -14.69 -16.15 34.33
N ILE A 744 -15.10 -16.91 33.31
CA ILE A 744 -14.29 -18.02 32.77
C ILE A 744 -14.14 -17.87 31.25
N GLN A 745 -12.90 -18.01 30.77
CA GLN A 745 -12.61 -18.16 29.34
C GLN A 745 -12.07 -19.56 29.04
N ILE A 746 -12.73 -20.27 28.13
CA ILE A 746 -12.35 -21.61 27.71
C ILE A 746 -12.00 -21.54 26.22
N ASN A 747 -10.74 -21.81 25.88
CA ASN A 747 -10.29 -21.98 24.50
C ASN A 747 -10.25 -23.47 24.16
N ILE A 748 -11.13 -23.89 23.26
CA ILE A 748 -11.20 -25.26 22.77
C ILE A 748 -10.61 -25.29 21.36
N ARG A 749 -9.47 -25.95 21.20
CA ARG A 749 -8.89 -26.22 19.87
C ARG A 749 -9.24 -27.65 19.47
N CYS A 750 -10.04 -27.83 18.41
CA CYS A 750 -10.23 -29.13 17.78
C CYS A 750 -9.46 -29.14 16.45
N ALA A 751 -8.37 -29.90 16.39
CA ALA A 751 -7.70 -30.14 15.11
C ALA A 751 -8.64 -30.92 14.17
N LEU A 752 -8.58 -30.60 12.87
CA LEU A 752 -9.45 -31.04 11.76
C LEU A 752 -9.70 -32.56 11.60
N TYR A 753 -9.10 -33.42 12.41
CA TYR A 753 -9.06 -34.88 12.21
C TYR A 753 -9.85 -35.72 13.22
N PHE A 754 -10.77 -35.12 14.00
CA PHE A 754 -11.57 -35.89 14.94
C PHE A 754 -13.02 -36.07 14.46
N HIS A 755 -13.30 -37.28 13.96
CA HIS A 755 -14.63 -37.81 13.69
C HIS A 755 -15.55 -37.72 14.93
N LEU A 756 -16.86 -37.86 14.70
CA LEU A 756 -18.00 -37.90 15.64
C LEU A 756 -17.73 -38.51 17.04
N TYR A 757 -16.74 -39.39 17.17
CA TYR A 757 -16.25 -40.01 18.41
C TYR A 757 -15.71 -39.02 19.46
N ALA A 758 -15.22 -37.84 19.09
CA ALA A 758 -14.75 -36.86 20.07
C ALA A 758 -15.90 -36.18 20.85
N LEU A 759 -17.11 -36.13 20.26
CA LEU A 759 -18.31 -35.57 20.90
C LEU A 759 -18.91 -36.50 21.96
N THR A 760 -18.76 -37.81 21.78
CA THR A 760 -19.25 -38.80 22.77
C THR A 760 -18.39 -38.82 24.02
N CYS A 761 -17.13 -38.38 23.93
CA CYS A 761 -16.20 -38.22 25.04
C CYS A 761 -16.33 -36.86 25.76
N LEU A 762 -17.16 -35.95 25.24
CA LEU A 762 -17.37 -34.63 25.83
C LEU A 762 -18.32 -34.78 27.02
N ASP A 763 -17.80 -34.62 28.25
CA ASP A 763 -18.64 -34.55 29.46
C ASP A 763 -19.38 -33.21 29.52
N CYS A 764 -20.31 -33.02 28.59
CA CYS A 764 -21.16 -31.84 28.50
C CYS A 764 -22.00 -31.65 29.77
N ASN A 765 -22.31 -32.74 30.49
CA ASN A 765 -23.08 -32.67 31.73
C ASN A 765 -22.23 -32.12 32.88
N GLY A 766 -20.99 -32.57 33.04
CA GLY A 766 -20.03 -31.98 33.97
C GLY A 766 -19.72 -30.53 33.61
N LEU A 767 -19.53 -30.22 32.33
CA LEU A 767 -19.28 -28.86 31.88
C LEU A 767 -20.50 -27.93 32.08
N SER A 768 -21.72 -28.42 31.81
CA SER A 768 -22.96 -27.68 32.08
C SER A 768 -23.17 -27.41 33.57
N LYS A 769 -22.84 -28.36 34.44
CA LYS A 769 -22.84 -28.16 35.91
C LYS A 769 -21.78 -27.16 36.35
N LEU A 770 -20.56 -27.24 35.79
CA LEU A 770 -19.48 -26.27 36.05
C LEU A 770 -19.93 -24.84 35.74
N ILE A 771 -20.63 -24.67 34.62
CA ILE A 771 -20.97 -23.36 34.10
C ILE A 771 -22.27 -22.77 34.69
N SER A 772 -23.15 -23.62 35.23
CA SER A 772 -24.42 -23.16 35.83
C SER A 772 -24.28 -22.14 36.97
N ASN A 773 -23.10 -22.03 37.59
CA ASN A 773 -22.80 -21.11 38.69
C ASN A 773 -21.85 -19.95 38.29
N ILE A 774 -21.70 -19.65 36.99
CA ILE A 774 -20.76 -18.64 36.48
C ILE A 774 -21.51 -17.47 35.82
N THR A 775 -21.11 -16.24 36.12
CA THR A 775 -21.75 -15.01 35.63
C THR A 775 -21.50 -14.73 34.13
N TYR A 776 -20.30 -15.02 33.63
CA TYR A 776 -19.94 -14.82 32.22
C TYR A 776 -18.99 -15.92 31.71
N VAL A 777 -19.28 -16.50 30.55
CA VAL A 777 -18.43 -17.51 29.91
C VAL A 777 -18.13 -17.17 28.45
N LYS A 778 -16.83 -17.06 28.14
CA LYS A 778 -16.34 -16.98 26.76
C LYS A 778 -15.81 -18.33 26.31
N ILE A 779 -16.31 -18.85 25.20
CA ILE A 779 -15.81 -20.10 24.60
C ILE A 779 -15.31 -19.81 23.19
N ASP A 780 -14.00 -19.87 22.97
CA ASP A 780 -13.43 -19.79 21.62
C ASP A 780 -13.27 -21.23 21.08
N VAL A 781 -13.94 -21.56 19.97
CA VAL A 781 -14.07 -22.91 19.43
C VAL A 781 -13.64 -22.99 17.97
N THR A 782 -12.53 -23.66 17.67
CA THR A 782 -12.12 -23.95 16.28
C THR A 782 -12.55 -25.36 15.90
N ILE A 783 -13.57 -25.53 15.03
CA ILE A 783 -14.09 -26.84 14.57
C ILE A 783 -14.31 -26.81 13.04
N GLY A 784 -13.82 -27.82 12.32
CA GLY A 784 -13.89 -27.89 10.86
C GLY A 784 -15.20 -28.39 10.22
N THR A 785 -16.23 -28.77 11.01
CA THR A 785 -17.51 -29.30 10.47
C THR A 785 -18.74 -28.77 11.23
N PHE A 786 -19.87 -28.63 10.52
CA PHE A 786 -21.11 -28.01 11.03
C PHE A 786 -21.82 -28.85 12.12
N GLN A 787 -21.91 -30.17 11.95
CA GLN A 787 -22.69 -31.03 12.86
C GLN A 787 -22.14 -31.11 14.30
N PRO A 788 -20.81 -31.22 14.53
CA PRO A 788 -20.26 -31.21 15.88
C PRO A 788 -20.37 -29.87 16.59
N MET A 789 -20.27 -28.79 15.82
CA MET A 789 -20.48 -27.44 16.34
C MET A 789 -21.94 -27.23 16.76
N PHE A 790 -22.89 -27.70 15.95
CA PHE A 790 -24.32 -27.64 16.24
C PHE A 790 -24.66 -28.28 17.59
N GLU A 791 -24.25 -29.53 17.82
CA GLU A 791 -24.57 -30.24 19.07
C GLU A 791 -23.84 -29.62 20.29
N LEU A 792 -22.63 -29.08 20.09
CA LEU A 792 -21.88 -28.39 21.13
C LEU A 792 -22.59 -27.10 21.57
N ILE A 793 -22.95 -26.23 20.63
CA ILE A 793 -23.63 -24.95 20.92
C ILE A 793 -25.03 -25.22 21.51
N ARG A 794 -25.78 -26.19 20.96
CA ARG A 794 -27.09 -26.61 21.49
C ARG A 794 -27.03 -27.02 22.95
N ARG A 795 -25.99 -27.75 23.36
CA ARG A 795 -25.80 -28.15 24.77
C ARG A 795 -25.41 -26.98 25.68
N PHE A 796 -24.78 -25.94 25.14
CA PHE A 796 -24.40 -24.72 25.87
C PHE A 796 -25.47 -23.63 25.90
N SER A 797 -26.59 -23.80 25.17
CA SER A 797 -27.71 -22.85 25.09
C SER A 797 -28.34 -22.46 26.44
N LYS A 798 -28.05 -23.20 27.52
CA LYS A 798 -28.51 -22.92 28.89
C LYS A 798 -27.65 -21.90 29.65
N ILE A 799 -26.54 -21.44 29.08
CA ILE A 799 -25.59 -20.53 29.74
C ILE A 799 -25.95 -19.08 29.38
N HIS A 800 -26.20 -18.25 30.40
CA HIS A 800 -26.38 -16.80 30.21
C HIS A 800 -25.04 -16.14 29.88
N HIS A 801 -25.05 -15.20 28.93
CA HIS A 801 -23.86 -14.45 28.49
C HIS A 801 -22.75 -15.29 27.84
N LEU A 802 -23.14 -16.21 26.95
CA LEU A 802 -22.21 -16.99 26.12
C LEU A 802 -21.71 -16.20 24.90
N SER A 803 -20.38 -16.05 24.78
CA SER A 803 -19.71 -15.57 23.56
C SER A 803 -18.98 -16.72 22.86
N VAL A 804 -19.29 -16.94 21.58
CA VAL A 804 -18.67 -18.00 20.76
C VAL A 804 -17.90 -17.39 19.59
N LYS A 805 -16.63 -17.77 19.40
CA LYS A 805 -15.87 -17.51 18.17
C LYS A 805 -15.62 -18.83 17.44
N THR A 806 -15.94 -18.90 16.15
CA THR A 806 -15.70 -20.11 15.35
C THR A 806 -15.24 -19.85 13.92
N THR A 807 -14.59 -20.83 13.30
CA THR A 807 -14.09 -20.81 11.93
C THR A 807 -14.64 -22.02 11.20
N LEU A 808 -15.43 -21.80 10.14
CA LEU A 808 -16.18 -22.85 9.45
C LEU A 808 -15.81 -22.89 7.96
N GLN A 809 -15.34 -24.05 7.50
CA GLN A 809 -15.05 -24.30 6.09
C GLN A 809 -16.21 -24.97 5.33
N ALA A 810 -17.41 -25.09 5.92
CA ALA A 810 -18.49 -25.90 5.35
C ALA A 810 -19.80 -25.13 5.10
N TYR A 811 -20.39 -25.41 3.94
CA TYR A 811 -21.65 -24.90 3.39
C TYR A 811 -22.84 -25.06 4.35
N ALA A 812 -23.24 -23.97 5.00
CA ALA A 812 -24.52 -23.87 5.68
C ALA A 812 -25.25 -22.62 5.18
N ASN A 813 -26.52 -22.76 4.78
CA ASN A 813 -27.28 -21.64 4.25
C ASN A 813 -27.74 -20.70 5.38
N GLY A 814 -28.04 -19.43 5.05
CA GLY A 814 -28.46 -18.43 6.05
C GLY A 814 -29.70 -18.83 6.86
N HIS A 815 -30.60 -19.63 6.28
CA HIS A 815 -31.78 -20.15 6.97
C HIS A 815 -31.44 -21.14 8.10
N GLN A 816 -30.50 -22.05 7.88
CA GLN A 816 -30.05 -23.00 8.91
C GLN A 816 -29.43 -22.27 10.12
N TRP A 817 -28.74 -21.17 9.89
CA TRP A 817 -28.19 -20.33 10.97
C TRP A 817 -29.26 -19.48 11.68
N ALA A 818 -30.22 -18.94 10.93
CA ALA A 818 -31.33 -18.18 11.52
C ALA A 818 -32.19 -19.08 12.42
N GLU A 819 -32.58 -20.25 11.94
CA GLU A 819 -33.31 -21.26 12.72
C GLU A 819 -32.52 -21.70 13.97
N LEU A 820 -31.19 -21.84 13.84
CA LEU A 820 -30.31 -22.17 14.96
C LEU A 820 -30.32 -21.09 16.05
N LEU A 821 -30.12 -19.83 15.66
CA LEU A 821 -30.09 -18.72 16.60
C LEU A 821 -31.46 -18.50 17.27
N GLY A 822 -32.56 -18.72 16.54
CA GLY A 822 -33.91 -18.70 17.09
C GLY A 822 -34.13 -19.74 18.20
N GLN A 823 -33.42 -20.87 18.17
CA GLN A 823 -33.47 -21.90 19.21
C GLN A 823 -32.53 -21.61 20.42
N MET A 824 -31.77 -20.52 20.41
CA MET A 824 -30.69 -20.26 21.37
C MET A 824 -30.76 -18.84 22.00
N PRO A 825 -31.79 -18.56 22.82
CA PRO A 825 -32.07 -17.20 23.31
C PRO A 825 -31.03 -16.61 24.28
N ASN A 826 -30.10 -17.42 24.81
CA ASN A 826 -29.11 -16.96 25.80
C ASN A 826 -27.74 -16.60 25.21
N ILE A 827 -27.54 -16.80 23.90
CA ILE A 827 -26.30 -16.38 23.23
C ILE A 827 -26.33 -14.87 23.06
N ILE A 828 -25.27 -14.20 23.53
CA ILE A 828 -25.19 -12.74 23.48
C ILE A 828 -24.35 -12.23 22.31
N LYS A 829 -23.39 -13.04 21.86
CA LYS A 829 -22.45 -12.67 20.81
C LYS A 829 -21.90 -13.90 20.10
N LEU A 830 -21.98 -13.92 18.76
CA LEU A 830 -21.47 -14.98 17.91
C LEU A 830 -20.54 -14.38 16.83
N ASP A 831 -19.24 -14.59 17.00
CA ASP A 831 -18.24 -14.19 16.00
C ASP A 831 -18.02 -15.38 15.03
N LEU A 832 -18.52 -15.28 13.79
CA LEU A 832 -18.35 -16.31 12.76
C LEU A 832 -17.27 -15.90 11.75
N ASP A 833 -16.28 -16.76 11.58
CA ASP A 833 -15.32 -16.67 10.49
C ASP A 833 -15.79 -17.63 9.38
N ILE A 834 -16.38 -17.06 8.33
CA ILE A 834 -17.08 -17.77 7.25
C ILE A 834 -16.24 -17.67 5.98
N ASP A 835 -16.00 -18.79 5.32
CA ASP A 835 -15.43 -18.75 3.97
C ASP A 835 -16.47 -18.30 2.93
N LEU A 836 -16.49 -17.00 2.63
CA LEU A 836 -17.42 -16.40 1.67
C LEU A 836 -17.07 -16.69 0.20
N ASP A 837 -15.95 -17.35 -0.11
CA ASP A 837 -15.59 -17.69 -1.51
C ASP A 837 -16.60 -18.69 -2.14
N SER A 838 -17.46 -19.29 -1.31
CA SER A 838 -18.57 -20.15 -1.72
C SER A 838 -19.82 -19.40 -2.24
N TYR A 839 -19.90 -18.08 -2.03
CA TYR A 839 -21.00 -17.23 -2.53
C TYR A 839 -20.57 -16.52 -3.81
N LYS A 840 -21.23 -16.86 -4.94
CA LYS A 840 -20.84 -16.49 -6.30
C LYS A 840 -21.28 -15.08 -6.71
N SER A 841 -22.16 -14.42 -5.96
CA SER A 841 -22.62 -13.05 -6.26
C SER A 841 -22.90 -12.20 -5.01
N ASP A 842 -22.79 -10.88 -5.14
CA ASP A 842 -23.13 -9.93 -4.08
C ASP A 842 -24.63 -10.00 -3.69
N GLN A 843 -25.47 -10.53 -4.58
CA GLN A 843 -26.90 -10.76 -4.34
C GLN A 843 -27.14 -11.95 -3.39
N GLU A 844 -26.33 -13.00 -3.45
CA GLU A 844 -26.39 -14.12 -2.50
C GLU A 844 -25.91 -13.69 -1.10
N LEU A 845 -24.91 -12.82 -1.03
CA LEU A 845 -24.44 -12.21 0.22
C LEU A 845 -25.51 -11.28 0.84
N GLN A 846 -26.19 -10.47 0.02
CA GLN A 846 -27.34 -9.68 0.47
C GLN A 846 -28.51 -10.55 0.94
N THR A 847 -28.75 -11.70 0.30
CA THR A 847 -29.78 -12.67 0.71
C THR A 847 -29.43 -13.29 2.08
N PHE A 848 -28.16 -13.63 2.30
CA PHE A 848 -27.68 -14.08 3.61
C PHE A 848 -27.91 -13.01 4.69
N GLN A 849 -27.52 -11.76 4.44
CA GLN A 849 -27.71 -10.65 5.40
C GLN A 849 -29.20 -10.35 5.70
N THR A 850 -30.07 -10.43 4.69
CA THR A 850 -31.51 -10.17 4.84
C THR A 850 -32.27 -11.30 5.54
N THR A 851 -31.79 -12.55 5.46
CA THR A 851 -32.39 -13.70 6.17
C THR A 851 -32.28 -13.56 7.69
N PHE A 852 -31.18 -13.02 8.21
CA PHE A 852 -31.01 -12.75 9.65
C PHE A 852 -31.81 -11.54 10.15
N TRP A 853 -32.22 -10.64 9.25
CA TRP A 853 -33.05 -9.48 9.58
C TRP A 853 -34.49 -9.86 9.95
N PHE A 854 -34.98 -11.03 9.51
CA PHE A 854 -36.38 -11.41 9.68
C PHE A 854 -36.76 -11.93 11.08
N GLU A 855 -35.79 -12.30 11.94
CA GLU A 855 -36.06 -12.76 13.31
C GLU A 855 -35.81 -11.70 14.42
N ARG A 856 -35.67 -10.43 14.04
CA ARG A 856 -35.75 -9.22 14.91
C ARG A 856 -34.86 -9.16 16.17
N LEU A 857 -33.79 -9.94 16.27
CA LEU A 857 -32.93 -9.92 17.47
C LEU A 857 -31.43 -9.91 17.19
N TRP A 858 -30.98 -9.91 15.93
CA TRP A 858 -29.55 -10.05 15.59
C TRP A 858 -29.09 -9.06 14.52
N ILE A 859 -27.89 -8.49 14.70
CA ILE A 859 -27.18 -7.59 13.78
C ILE A 859 -26.04 -8.39 13.14
N VAL A 860 -26.01 -8.44 11.80
CA VAL A 860 -24.95 -9.10 11.03
C VAL A 860 -24.08 -8.05 10.34
N GLN A 861 -22.76 -8.11 10.58
CA GLN A 861 -21.75 -7.27 9.94
C GLN A 861 -20.73 -8.17 9.24
N CYS A 862 -20.79 -8.28 7.92
CA CYS A 862 -19.80 -9.02 7.15
C CYS A 862 -18.80 -8.07 6.49
N VAL A 863 -17.51 -8.38 6.61
CA VAL A 863 -16.42 -7.64 5.97
C VAL A 863 -15.73 -8.57 4.97
N LYS A 864 -15.79 -8.20 3.68
CA LYS A 864 -15.14 -8.94 2.59
C LYS A 864 -13.66 -8.58 2.59
N SER A 865 -12.77 -9.52 2.92
CA SER A 865 -11.32 -9.28 2.86
C SER A 865 -10.77 -9.61 1.48
N GLN A 866 -9.68 -8.94 1.06
CA GLN A 866 -9.00 -9.19 -0.21
C GLN A 866 -8.11 -10.47 -0.20
N TYR A 867 -8.14 -11.25 0.90
CA TYR A 867 -7.29 -12.43 1.11
C TYR A 867 -8.13 -13.63 1.59
N ASN A 868 -8.91 -14.25 0.68
CA ASN A 868 -9.60 -15.57 0.78
C ASN A 868 -10.21 -15.98 2.14
N SER A 869 -10.68 -15.03 2.93
CA SER A 869 -11.42 -15.25 4.17
C SER A 869 -12.18 -13.97 4.46
N SER A 870 -13.47 -14.07 4.75
CA SER A 870 -14.31 -12.91 5.01
C SER A 870 -15.00 -13.11 6.35
N GLU A 871 -14.74 -12.23 7.31
CA GLU A 871 -15.31 -12.37 8.64
C GLU A 871 -16.75 -11.83 8.67
N CYS A 872 -17.68 -12.62 9.22
CA CYS A 872 -19.06 -12.21 9.47
C CYS A 872 -19.33 -12.18 10.98
N LYS A 873 -19.48 -10.98 11.53
CA LYS A 873 -19.79 -10.78 12.93
C LYS A 873 -21.30 -10.74 13.16
N ILE A 874 -21.82 -11.54 14.09
CA ILE A 874 -23.25 -11.59 14.42
C ILE A 874 -23.46 -11.26 15.91
N THR A 875 -24.15 -10.16 16.19
CA THR A 875 -24.36 -9.63 17.56
C THR A 875 -25.84 -9.52 17.89
N HIS A 876 -26.25 -9.93 19.08
CA HIS A 876 -27.65 -9.81 19.53
C HIS A 876 -28.00 -8.33 19.79
N GLN A 877 -29.18 -7.86 19.38
CA GLN A 877 -29.60 -6.45 19.43
C GLN A 877 -29.74 -5.86 20.84
N SER A 878 -29.84 -6.69 21.87
CA SER A 878 -29.99 -6.23 23.27
C SER A 878 -28.68 -5.75 23.91
N ILE A 879 -27.57 -5.71 23.14
CA ILE A 879 -26.21 -5.32 23.53
C ILE A 879 -25.70 -4.35 22.49
#